data_AF-D8STE2-F1
#
_entry.id   AF-D8STE2-F1
#
_cell.length_a   1.000
_cell.length_b   1.000
_cell.length_c   1.000
_cell.angle_alpha   90.00
_cell.angle_beta   90.00
_cell.angle_gamma   90.00
#
_symmetry.space_group_name_H-M   'P 1'
#
loop_
_entity.id
_entity.type
_entity.pdbx_description
1 polymer ?
#
loop_
_entity_poly.entity_id
_entity_poly.type
_entity_poly.pdbx_seq_one_letter_code
_entity_poly.pdbx_strand_id
1 'polypeptide(L)'
;MLDFCEQSVGVALLQLVSRAQALIAELLRLSDRVPEEFKSPGSIFAPLLFDFRYFKSPDVFEERIESNAELSSLDDEFRDKFSDLLERFFQLFNGIVNYYLDLTRYLEDLQEGVYIQSTVESVLHNEDGCQLLVEALVLLGVVLILLEHRLDGTLRENLLVSYFRCKGTFDPTSSPVVAVTAFLQSSPPPVPATMLNLHRPEESFSRFPLPSSLVKTVIGRLKSHDLYNQVGHYPSPDHRTTALLGQAASLYVLLYFAPTILHSDSVMMREIVDKFFRVYWVLPVFMGFTVDLLSAWSRFKAAKNAISSSITLSAVRVVSQEQISKVQTLLSDLSAFLSEGVLNQDFVLNNISTLLSCARDCNATLRWLLLHNIVRFFPCEIRKLRELVSNQDMALLTLLLDTSRLEFELKNVYGELLKRKESRWAESKTIVAECMNDLSAFFSGVKVLSRTIRDENLQQWFSQMCSEVNSLDYSEAVTAGRKIQHIITALEEVEHFHQIQGSLQTKQYLSEARMQLQEMIRTLNVQESTLATISVISDCSYSWGLIGEFTLLIQSQIQNDPFTVSKLQCLFLKLRSVMDIPLLRLYQSQSADLDSVSEYYSSELINYVRNVLEIVPASMFTILNGVIKEQMMNLSEIPGRFEKDSLKDYAKLDERYALAKATQRVAVFTQGIMSMKRTFIGAIELDPRQLLEEGIRRKLAEEIDLALKKTLVFSTGQTDDLEDKLEALSASLSSQRQSMEYFQDYVHVHGLKLWQEEYTNIVNHNTELVLCFMFFKPKAKIFNRDVNTF
;
A
#
# COMPACT_ATOMS: atom_id res chain seq x y z
N MET A 1 2.64 14.49 34.15
CA MET A 1 3.95 14.62 33.49
C MET A 1 3.66 15.06 32.07
N LEU A 2 4.39 16.05 31.55
CA LEU A 2 4.30 16.41 30.13
C LEU A 2 4.63 15.18 29.28
N ASP A 3 3.90 14.98 28.19
CA ASP A 3 4.20 13.95 27.20
C ASP A 3 5.66 14.12 26.74
N PHE A 4 6.41 13.03 26.53
CA PHE A 4 7.80 13.11 26.09
C PHE A 4 7.90 13.90 24.78
N CYS A 5 6.92 13.76 23.90
CA CYS A 5 6.85 14.47 22.62
C CYS A 5 6.62 15.99 22.78
N GLU A 6 6.19 16.47 23.94
CA GLU A 6 6.02 17.90 24.24
C GLU A 6 7.27 18.52 24.87
N GLN A 7 8.20 17.69 25.36
CA GLN A 7 9.47 18.16 25.92
C GLN A 7 10.42 18.55 24.80
N SER A 8 11.28 19.54 25.02
CA SER A 8 12.23 20.02 23.99
C SER A 8 13.12 18.91 23.42
N VAL A 9 13.48 17.92 24.25
CA VAL A 9 14.22 16.71 23.86
C VAL A 9 13.42 15.87 22.87
N GLY A 10 12.17 15.58 23.19
CA GLY A 10 11.30 14.76 22.35
C GLY A 10 10.89 15.48 21.08
N VAL A 11 10.64 16.80 21.12
CA VAL A 11 10.36 17.62 19.93
C VAL A 11 11.53 17.57 18.95
N ALA A 12 12.77 17.76 19.43
CA ALA A 12 13.96 17.71 18.58
C ALA A 12 14.13 16.33 17.93
N LEU A 13 13.94 15.25 18.69
CA LEU A 13 14.04 13.89 18.17
C LEU A 13 12.93 13.55 17.18
N LEU A 14 11.70 13.99 17.45
CA LEU A 14 10.56 13.81 16.58
C LEU A 14 10.74 14.58 15.25
N GLN A 15 11.29 15.79 15.29
CA GLN A 15 11.67 16.55 14.10
C GLN A 15 12.69 15.80 13.24
N LEU A 16 13.73 15.20 13.86
CA LEU A 16 14.71 14.37 13.17
C LEU A 16 14.04 13.19 12.46
N VAL A 17 13.21 12.41 13.17
CA VAL A 17 12.48 11.27 12.59
C VAL A 17 11.59 11.72 11.42
N SER A 18 10.86 12.82 11.57
CA SER A 18 9.99 13.36 10.53
C SER A 18 10.75 13.79 9.28
N ARG A 19 11.91 14.43 9.46
CA ARG A 19 12.79 14.83 8.36
C ARG A 19 13.38 13.62 7.64
N ALA A 20 13.72 12.56 8.36
CA ALA A 20 14.21 11.32 7.74
C ALA A 20 13.14 10.68 6.84
N GLN A 21 11.87 10.68 7.26
CA GLN A 21 10.75 10.20 6.41
C GLN A 21 10.59 11.04 5.15
N ALA A 22 10.69 12.37 5.26
CA ALA A 22 10.63 13.28 4.11
C ALA A 22 11.80 13.04 3.14
N LEU A 23 13.02 12.84 3.66
CA LEU A 23 14.20 12.50 2.84
C LEU A 23 14.04 11.19 2.09
N ILE A 24 13.45 10.16 2.72
CA ILE A 24 13.20 8.88 2.05
C ILE A 24 12.17 9.04 0.92
N ALA A 25 11.08 9.77 1.16
CA ALA A 25 10.07 10.03 0.14
C ALA A 25 10.67 10.79 -1.06
N GLU A 26 11.49 11.81 -0.80
CA GLU A 26 12.16 12.57 -1.86
C GLU A 26 13.22 11.72 -2.60
N LEU A 27 13.96 10.87 -1.89
CA LEU A 27 14.92 9.93 -2.49
C LEU A 27 14.23 9.00 -3.47
N LEU A 28 13.14 8.37 -3.05
CA LEU A 28 12.40 7.45 -3.91
C LEU A 28 11.78 8.18 -5.11
N ARG A 29 11.16 9.35 -4.87
CA ARG A 29 10.60 10.21 -5.92
C ARG A 29 11.62 10.62 -6.97
N LEU A 30 12.83 11.01 -6.55
CA LEU A 30 13.90 11.39 -7.47
C LEU A 30 14.50 10.18 -8.18
N SER A 31 14.59 9.03 -7.50
CA SER A 31 15.14 7.81 -8.11
C SER A 31 14.34 7.33 -9.31
N ASP A 32 13.01 7.45 -9.27
CA ASP A 32 12.14 7.07 -10.40
C ASP A 32 12.15 8.12 -11.53
N ARG A 33 12.66 9.34 -11.26
CA ARG A 33 12.77 10.46 -12.21
C ARG A 33 14.17 10.64 -12.80
N VAL A 34 15.11 9.72 -12.53
CA VAL A 34 16.44 9.76 -13.14
C VAL A 34 16.29 9.65 -14.67
N PRO A 35 16.75 10.64 -15.46
CA PRO A 35 16.62 10.61 -16.91
C PRO A 35 17.40 9.44 -17.53
N GLU A 36 16.86 8.85 -18.59
CA GLU A 36 17.51 7.73 -19.29
C GLU A 36 18.87 8.12 -19.87
N GLU A 37 19.06 9.42 -20.14
CA GLU A 37 20.31 10.01 -20.60
C GLU A 37 21.48 9.83 -19.62
N PHE A 38 21.20 9.65 -18.31
CA PHE A 38 22.22 9.37 -17.29
C PHE A 38 22.43 7.86 -17.06
N LYS A 39 21.49 7.01 -17.46
CA LYS A 39 21.56 5.54 -17.28
C LYS A 39 22.19 4.83 -18.46
N SER A 40 21.97 5.35 -19.67
CA SER A 40 22.38 4.69 -20.91
C SER A 40 23.77 5.15 -21.37
N PRO A 41 24.77 4.25 -21.51
CA PRO A 41 26.11 4.62 -21.98
C PRO A 41 26.15 5.07 -23.46
N GLY A 42 25.04 4.89 -24.20
CA GLY A 42 24.86 5.37 -25.58
C GLY A 42 24.11 6.70 -25.70
N SER A 43 23.90 7.41 -24.60
CA SER A 43 23.25 8.73 -24.59
C SER A 43 24.07 9.76 -25.38
N ILE A 44 23.39 10.70 -26.05
CA ILE A 44 24.04 11.85 -26.71
C ILE A 44 24.87 12.67 -25.72
N PHE A 45 24.43 12.77 -24.46
CA PHE A 45 25.10 13.52 -23.39
C PHE A 45 26.21 12.72 -22.69
N ALA A 46 26.44 11.45 -23.04
CA ALA A 46 27.49 10.64 -22.40
C ALA A 46 28.89 11.28 -22.39
N PRO A 47 29.33 12.03 -23.42
CA PRO A 47 30.63 12.72 -23.41
C PRO A 47 30.74 13.87 -22.38
N LEU A 48 29.61 14.34 -21.85
CA LEU A 48 29.53 15.45 -20.88
C LEU A 48 29.35 14.97 -19.42
N LEU A 49 29.18 13.66 -19.23
CA LEU A 49 29.08 13.03 -17.91
C LEU A 49 30.48 12.61 -17.43
N PHE A 50 30.95 13.25 -16.37
CA PHE A 50 32.27 13.00 -15.81
C PHE A 50 32.19 12.40 -14.40
N ASP A 51 33.22 11.62 -14.05
CA ASP A 51 33.43 11.05 -12.73
C ASP A 51 34.17 12.04 -11.81
N PHE A 52 34.45 11.65 -10.55
CA PHE A 52 35.19 12.52 -9.63
C PHE A 52 36.62 12.87 -10.04
N ARG A 53 37.16 12.31 -11.14
CA ARG A 53 38.45 12.77 -11.67
C ARG A 53 38.35 14.19 -12.21
N TYR A 54 37.15 14.65 -12.57
CA TYR A 54 36.88 16.05 -12.93
C TYR A 54 37.45 17.02 -11.89
N PHE A 55 37.19 16.77 -10.60
CA PHE A 55 37.65 17.66 -9.52
C PHE A 55 39.16 17.73 -9.33
N LYS A 56 39.93 16.78 -9.91
CA LYS A 56 41.40 16.81 -9.85
C LYS A 56 42.01 17.71 -10.92
N SER A 57 41.33 17.89 -12.05
CA SER A 57 41.84 18.64 -13.20
C SER A 57 40.69 19.22 -14.04
N PRO A 58 39.90 20.16 -13.49
CA PRO A 58 38.68 20.65 -14.14
C PRO A 58 38.98 21.34 -15.48
N ASP A 59 40.07 22.11 -15.54
CA ASP A 59 40.48 22.87 -16.73
C ASP A 59 40.62 21.97 -17.98
N VAL A 60 41.17 20.75 -17.81
CA VAL A 60 41.38 19.80 -18.91
C VAL A 60 40.06 19.29 -19.49
N PHE A 61 39.04 19.13 -18.64
CA PHE A 61 37.73 18.65 -19.07
C PHE A 61 36.92 19.77 -19.73
N GLU A 62 36.96 20.99 -19.19
CA GLU A 62 36.25 22.13 -19.79
C GLU A 62 36.91 22.57 -21.11
N GLU A 63 38.24 22.61 -21.21
CA GLU A 63 38.95 22.93 -22.47
C GLU A 63 38.59 21.92 -23.59
N ARG A 64 38.35 20.65 -23.24
CA ARG A 64 37.90 19.62 -24.18
C ARG A 64 36.48 19.90 -24.73
N ILE A 65 35.63 20.54 -23.95
CA ILE A 65 34.25 20.87 -24.35
C ILE A 65 34.26 22.16 -25.16
N GLU A 66 34.98 23.18 -24.69
CA GLU A 66 35.11 24.48 -25.37
C GLU A 66 35.81 24.36 -26.74
N SER A 67 36.77 23.45 -26.88
CA SER A 67 37.48 23.22 -28.15
C SER A 67 36.62 22.55 -29.24
N ASN A 68 35.45 22.00 -28.89
CA ASN A 68 34.55 21.34 -29.83
C ASN A 68 33.17 22.02 -29.87
N ALA A 69 32.87 22.71 -30.98
CA ALA A 69 31.62 23.44 -31.16
C ALA A 69 30.36 22.57 -31.00
N GLU A 70 30.41 21.28 -31.39
CA GLU A 70 29.28 20.35 -31.22
C GLU A 70 29.05 20.04 -29.72
N LEU A 71 30.12 19.80 -28.96
CA LEU A 71 30.04 19.53 -27.52
C LEU A 71 29.63 20.76 -26.71
N SER A 72 30.10 21.95 -27.10
CA SER A 72 29.67 23.21 -26.48
C SER A 72 28.18 23.43 -26.67
N SER A 73 27.64 23.23 -27.88
CA SER A 73 26.20 23.38 -28.12
C SER A 73 25.36 22.35 -27.34
N LEU A 74 25.89 21.15 -27.16
CA LEU A 74 25.26 20.09 -26.39
C LEU A 74 25.32 20.35 -24.88
N ASP A 75 26.37 21.02 -24.39
CA ASP A 75 26.50 21.43 -22.98
C ASP A 75 25.48 22.52 -22.63
N ASP A 76 25.23 23.47 -23.53
CA ASP A 76 24.17 24.47 -23.36
C ASP A 76 22.78 23.81 -23.28
N GLU A 77 22.47 22.88 -24.21
CA GLU A 77 21.21 22.11 -24.19
C GLU A 77 21.09 21.27 -22.90
N PHE A 78 22.19 20.68 -22.44
CA PHE A 78 22.23 19.91 -21.19
C PHE A 78 21.91 20.78 -19.97
N ARG A 79 22.52 21.97 -19.88
CA ARG A 79 22.29 22.92 -18.77
C ARG A 79 20.84 23.38 -18.73
N ASP A 80 20.30 23.78 -19.88
CA ASP A 80 18.91 24.25 -19.99
C ASP A 80 17.90 23.15 -19.59
N LYS A 81 18.19 21.89 -19.93
CA LYS A 81 17.28 20.77 -19.66
C LYS A 81 17.38 20.23 -18.23
N PHE A 82 18.58 20.16 -17.65
CA PHE A 82 18.80 19.39 -16.42
C PHE A 82 19.18 20.22 -15.19
N SER A 83 19.44 21.54 -15.30
CA SER A 83 19.88 22.36 -14.15
C SER A 83 18.98 22.25 -12.92
N ASP A 84 17.66 22.41 -13.06
CA ASP A 84 16.72 22.35 -11.94
C ASP A 84 16.65 20.97 -11.30
N LEU A 85 16.73 19.92 -12.13
CA LEU A 85 16.75 18.54 -11.67
C LEU A 85 18.01 18.24 -10.86
N LEU A 86 19.17 18.68 -11.37
CA LEU A 86 20.47 18.52 -10.71
C LEU A 86 20.52 19.25 -9.37
N GLU A 87 19.94 20.45 -9.28
CA GLU A 87 19.80 21.19 -8.01
C GLU A 87 18.99 20.40 -6.98
N ARG A 88 17.91 19.75 -7.42
CA ARG A 88 17.07 18.93 -6.55
C ARG A 88 17.79 17.68 -6.03
N PHE A 89 18.57 17.00 -6.88
CA PHE A 89 19.45 15.90 -6.44
C PHE A 89 20.53 16.36 -5.45
N PHE A 90 21.13 17.52 -5.68
CA PHE A 90 22.11 18.08 -4.75
C PHE A 90 21.49 18.40 -3.39
N GLN A 91 20.30 19.01 -3.36
CA GLN A 91 19.56 19.28 -2.13
C GLN A 91 19.23 17.99 -1.37
N LEU A 92 18.87 16.90 -2.07
CA LEU A 92 18.68 15.59 -1.45
C LEU A 92 19.97 15.10 -0.77
N PHE A 93 21.10 15.08 -1.49
CA PHE A 93 22.36 14.59 -0.93
C PHE A 93 22.82 15.44 0.26
N ASN A 94 22.70 16.77 0.16
CA ASN A 94 22.97 17.69 1.27
C ASN A 94 22.01 17.45 2.45
N GLY A 95 20.74 17.19 2.18
CA GLY A 95 19.73 16.86 3.18
C GLY A 95 20.09 15.64 4.02
N ILE A 96 20.62 14.58 3.37
CA ILE A 96 21.09 13.34 4.02
C ILE A 96 22.28 13.62 4.95
N VAL A 97 23.27 14.37 4.47
CA VAL A 97 24.43 14.75 5.28
C VAL A 97 24.01 15.55 6.51
N ASN A 98 23.21 16.58 6.28
CA ASN A 98 22.75 17.46 7.36
C ASN A 98 21.91 16.67 8.37
N TYR A 99 21.09 15.70 7.93
CA TYR A 99 20.36 14.83 8.85
C TYR A 99 21.30 14.05 9.78
N TYR A 100 22.39 13.49 9.24
CA TYR A 100 23.40 12.82 10.06
C TYR A 100 24.12 13.77 11.02
N LEU A 101 24.49 14.97 10.56
CA LEU A 101 25.14 15.99 11.40
C LEU A 101 24.21 16.42 12.54
N ASP A 102 22.93 16.66 12.26
CA ASP A 102 21.96 17.06 13.27
C ASP A 102 21.67 15.92 14.26
N LEU A 103 21.61 14.67 13.78
CA LEU A 103 21.45 13.49 14.64
C LEU A 103 22.66 13.29 15.56
N THR A 104 23.87 13.41 15.03
CA THR A 104 25.09 13.30 15.84
C THR A 104 25.19 14.44 16.85
N ARG A 105 24.86 15.67 16.45
CA ARG A 105 24.77 16.82 17.34
C ARG A 105 23.76 16.61 18.46
N TYR A 106 22.57 16.08 18.15
CA TYR A 106 21.57 15.75 19.16
C TYR A 106 22.09 14.72 20.18
N LEU A 107 22.84 13.71 19.72
CA LEU A 107 23.47 12.73 20.62
C LEU A 107 24.57 13.34 21.49
N GLU A 108 25.35 14.28 20.96
CA GLU A 108 26.35 15.06 21.72
C GLU A 108 25.67 15.95 22.76
N ASP A 109 24.62 16.68 22.39
CA ASP A 109 23.86 17.56 23.28
C ASP A 109 23.25 16.79 24.47
N LEU A 110 22.83 15.53 24.25
CA LEU A 110 22.39 14.61 25.32
C LEU A 110 23.52 14.16 26.24
N GLN A 111 24.77 14.11 25.76
CA GLN A 111 25.95 13.77 26.58
C GLN A 111 26.48 14.99 27.33
N GLU A 112 26.46 16.16 26.69
CA GLU A 112 26.87 17.45 27.27
C GLU A 112 25.84 17.99 28.27
N GLY A 113 24.64 17.40 28.32
CA GLY A 113 23.58 17.79 29.27
C GLY A 113 22.88 19.10 28.88
N VAL A 114 22.89 19.45 27.60
CA VAL A 114 22.19 20.63 27.05
C VAL A 114 20.69 20.56 27.38
N TYR A 115 20.14 19.36 27.36
CA TYR A 115 18.79 19.09 27.81
C TYR A 115 18.78 18.80 29.31
N ILE A 116 18.23 19.75 30.09
CA ILE A 116 18.16 19.65 31.55
C ILE A 116 17.47 18.33 31.97
N GLN A 117 18.14 17.56 32.84
CA GLN A 117 17.67 16.25 33.36
C GLN A 117 17.44 15.15 32.31
N SER A 118 17.90 15.34 31.07
CA SER A 118 17.73 14.36 30.00
C SER A 118 19.08 13.87 29.49
N THR A 119 19.29 12.55 29.60
CA THR A 119 20.47 11.84 29.10
C THR A 119 20.04 10.79 28.10
N VAL A 120 21.00 10.21 27.37
CA VAL A 120 20.74 9.04 26.51
C VAL A 120 20.03 7.92 27.28
N GLU A 121 20.43 7.68 28.52
CA GLU A 121 19.82 6.64 29.36
C GLU A 121 18.39 6.97 29.78
N SER A 122 18.08 8.24 30.06
CA SER A 122 16.71 8.65 30.41
C SER A 122 15.78 8.57 29.20
N VAL A 123 16.25 8.95 28.01
CA VAL A 123 15.51 8.80 26.75
C VAL A 123 15.22 7.33 26.46
N LEU A 124 16.20 6.43 26.66
CA LEU A 124 16.03 4.99 26.48
C LEU A 124 15.17 4.31 27.57
N HIS A 125 14.92 4.96 28.71
CA HIS A 125 13.98 4.47 29.73
C HIS A 125 12.54 4.92 29.47
N ASN A 126 12.35 6.01 28.73
CA ASN A 126 11.04 6.44 28.27
C ASN A 126 10.60 5.59 27.06
N GLU A 127 9.35 5.12 27.03
CA GLU A 127 8.85 4.26 25.95
C GLU A 127 8.87 4.98 24.60
N ASP A 128 8.31 6.20 24.52
CA ASP A 128 8.26 7.01 23.31
C ASP A 128 9.65 7.47 22.88
N GLY A 129 10.47 7.91 23.84
CA GLY A 129 11.85 8.32 23.60
C GLY A 129 12.72 7.19 23.05
N CYS A 130 12.56 5.97 23.59
CA CYS A 130 13.26 4.80 23.08
C CYS A 130 12.79 4.45 21.65
N GLN A 131 11.49 4.50 21.37
CA GLN A 131 10.96 4.25 20.02
C GLN A 131 11.53 5.26 19.01
N LEU A 132 11.40 6.56 19.29
CA LEU A 132 11.85 7.62 18.39
C LEU A 132 13.37 7.58 18.17
N LEU A 133 14.15 7.28 19.20
CA LEU A 133 15.60 7.19 19.08
C LEU A 133 16.01 6.01 18.21
N VAL A 134 15.37 4.85 18.38
CA VAL A 134 15.58 3.70 17.51
C VAL A 134 15.20 4.02 16.07
N GLU A 135 14.02 4.62 15.86
CA GLU A 135 13.55 5.02 14.53
C GLU A 135 14.54 5.98 13.86
N ALA A 136 15.06 6.99 14.55
CA ALA A 136 16.02 7.94 13.99
C ALA A 136 17.30 7.23 13.48
N LEU A 137 17.85 6.31 14.27
CA LEU A 137 19.04 5.53 13.87
C LEU A 137 18.74 4.56 12.72
N VAL A 138 17.58 3.90 12.75
CA VAL A 138 17.16 2.95 11.71
C VAL A 138 16.89 3.69 10.40
N LEU A 139 16.20 4.82 10.43
CA LEU A 139 15.89 5.61 9.23
C LEU A 139 17.15 6.16 8.56
N LEU A 140 18.19 6.52 9.33
CA LEU A 140 19.50 6.81 8.76
C LEU A 140 20.02 5.63 7.95
N GLY A 141 20.01 4.43 8.54
CA GLY A 141 20.45 3.21 7.85
C GLY A 141 19.60 2.87 6.63
N VAL A 142 18.27 3.07 6.70
CA VAL A 142 17.37 2.88 5.55
C VAL A 142 17.68 3.86 4.42
N VAL A 143 17.92 5.14 4.73
CA VAL A 143 18.35 6.14 3.73
C VAL A 143 19.63 5.68 3.03
N LEU A 144 20.63 5.21 3.78
CA LEU A 144 21.89 4.72 3.20
C LEU A 144 21.69 3.49 2.31
N ILE A 145 20.85 2.54 2.75
CA ILE A 145 20.52 1.33 2.00
C ILE A 145 19.79 1.66 0.70
N LEU A 146 18.76 2.52 0.76
CA LEU A 146 17.99 2.92 -0.41
C LEU A 146 18.82 3.76 -1.38
N LEU A 147 19.68 4.64 -0.84
CA LEU A 147 20.60 5.42 -1.65
C LEU A 147 21.51 4.51 -2.46
N GLU A 148 22.12 3.50 -1.83
CA GLU A 148 22.99 2.52 -2.51
C GLU A 148 22.24 1.66 -3.54
N HIS A 149 20.98 1.31 -3.24
CA HIS A 149 20.16 0.45 -4.09
C HIS A 149 19.55 1.17 -5.31
N ARG A 150 19.08 2.41 -5.13
CA ARG A 150 18.35 3.17 -6.16
C ARG A 150 19.24 4.12 -6.97
N LEU A 151 20.30 4.64 -6.36
CA LEU A 151 21.23 5.57 -6.99
C LEU A 151 22.65 4.98 -6.85
N ASP A 152 23.07 4.25 -7.88
CA ASP A 152 24.40 3.64 -7.91
C ASP A 152 25.52 4.70 -7.77
N GLY A 153 26.71 4.25 -7.38
CA GLY A 153 27.85 5.16 -7.15
C GLY A 153 28.14 6.01 -8.38
N THR A 154 28.25 5.38 -9.55
CA THR A 154 28.56 6.06 -10.82
C THR A 154 27.53 7.11 -11.21
N LEU A 155 26.23 6.79 -11.08
CA LEU A 155 25.17 7.77 -11.32
C LEU A 155 25.26 8.97 -10.38
N ARG A 156 25.55 8.75 -9.09
CA ARG A 156 25.70 9.85 -8.12
C ARG A 156 26.91 10.74 -8.42
N GLU A 157 28.03 10.15 -8.85
CA GLU A 157 29.19 10.94 -9.28
C GLU A 157 28.81 11.84 -10.47
N ASN A 158 28.20 11.24 -11.50
CA ASN A 158 27.78 11.95 -12.71
C ASN A 158 26.81 13.09 -12.39
N LEU A 159 25.78 12.84 -11.58
CA LEU A 159 24.81 13.86 -11.17
C LEU A 159 25.48 15.00 -10.40
N LEU A 160 26.37 14.67 -9.46
CA LEU A 160 27.03 15.67 -8.64
C LEU A 160 28.00 16.54 -9.46
N VAL A 161 28.85 15.90 -10.26
CA VAL A 161 29.80 16.62 -11.13
C VAL A 161 29.04 17.49 -12.12
N SER A 162 27.97 16.98 -12.73
CA SER A 162 27.11 17.76 -13.63
C SER A 162 26.50 18.97 -12.95
N TYR A 163 26.00 18.83 -11.71
CA TYR A 163 25.49 19.97 -10.93
C TYR A 163 26.55 21.04 -10.72
N PHE A 164 27.76 20.65 -10.32
CA PHE A 164 28.85 21.60 -10.08
C PHE A 164 29.28 22.31 -11.36
N ARG A 165 29.32 21.60 -12.49
CA ARG A 165 29.57 22.20 -13.81
C ARG A 165 28.53 23.25 -14.18
N CYS A 166 27.26 23.00 -13.86
CA CYS A 166 26.16 23.93 -14.11
C CYS A 166 26.22 25.20 -13.24
N LYS A 167 26.52 25.09 -11.94
CA LYS A 167 26.46 26.23 -10.98
C LYS A 167 27.77 27.02 -10.82
N GLY A 168 28.93 26.48 -11.23
CA GLY A 168 30.20 27.23 -11.36
C GLY A 168 30.89 27.68 -10.06
N THR A 169 30.36 27.34 -8.88
CA THR A 169 30.95 27.69 -7.58
C THR A 169 31.54 26.47 -6.89
N PHE A 170 32.84 26.52 -6.54
CA PHE A 170 33.59 25.37 -6.04
C PHE A 170 34.29 25.65 -4.70
N ASP A 171 34.01 24.80 -3.71
CA ASP A 171 34.99 24.35 -2.72
C ASP A 171 34.71 22.85 -2.39
N PRO A 172 35.52 21.92 -2.91
CA PRO A 172 35.32 20.47 -2.79
C PRO A 172 35.72 19.94 -1.43
N THR A 173 36.52 20.70 -0.68
CA THR A 173 37.09 20.28 0.60
C THR A 173 36.19 20.60 1.78
N SER A 174 35.22 21.50 1.61
CA SER A 174 34.33 21.96 2.66
C SER A 174 32.93 21.35 2.62
N SER A 175 32.56 20.61 1.56
CA SER A 175 31.23 20.01 1.45
C SER A 175 31.22 18.53 1.87
N PRO A 176 30.63 18.19 3.03
CA PRO A 176 30.47 16.80 3.48
C PRO A 176 29.58 15.96 2.53
N VAL A 177 28.99 16.57 1.49
CA VAL A 177 28.27 15.90 0.39
C VAL A 177 29.18 14.93 -0.39
N VAL A 178 30.47 15.20 -0.49
CA VAL A 178 31.42 14.28 -1.17
C VAL A 178 31.51 12.92 -0.47
N ALA A 179 31.26 12.86 0.85
CA ALA A 179 31.21 11.60 1.59
C ALA A 179 29.96 10.76 1.23
N VAL A 180 28.85 11.43 0.87
CA VAL A 180 27.59 10.78 0.42
C VAL A 180 27.68 10.26 -1.02
N THR A 181 28.67 10.70 -1.80
CA THR A 181 28.77 10.35 -3.21
C THR A 181 29.95 9.43 -3.53
N ALA A 182 30.95 9.34 -2.64
CA ALA A 182 32.07 8.39 -2.72
C ALA A 182 31.70 6.94 -2.30
N PHE A 183 30.57 6.43 -2.78
CA PHE A 183 30.16 5.04 -2.58
C PHE A 183 30.74 4.18 -3.69
N LEU A 184 31.65 3.27 -3.32
CA LEU A 184 32.19 2.30 -4.26
C LEU A 184 31.19 1.16 -4.45
N GLN A 185 30.48 1.17 -5.59
CA GLN A 185 30.01 -0.07 -6.17
C GLN A 185 29.88 0.03 -7.70
N SER A 186 30.47 -0.94 -8.38
CA SER A 186 30.15 -1.35 -9.74
C SER A 186 28.72 -1.88 -9.79
N SER A 187 27.99 -1.63 -10.88
CA SER A 187 26.58 -1.98 -11.10
C SER A 187 26.20 -3.31 -10.43
N PRO A 188 25.17 -3.33 -9.56
CA PRO A 188 24.69 -4.59 -9.00
C PRO A 188 24.18 -5.51 -10.13
N PRO A 189 24.26 -6.85 -9.95
CA PRO A 189 23.64 -7.79 -10.88
C PRO A 189 22.14 -7.50 -11.01
N PRO A 190 21.45 -7.96 -12.08
CA PRO A 190 20.04 -7.67 -12.30
C PRO A 190 19.18 -8.35 -11.23
N VAL A 191 18.97 -7.65 -10.13
CA VAL A 191 17.99 -7.95 -9.08
C VAL A 191 16.79 -7.03 -9.34
N PRO A 192 15.55 -7.44 -9.04
CA PRO A 192 14.42 -6.53 -9.19
C PRO A 192 14.58 -5.29 -8.34
N ALA A 193 13.92 -4.23 -8.77
CA ALA A 193 13.88 -2.95 -8.08
C ALA A 193 13.46 -3.04 -6.60
N THR A 194 12.77 -4.09 -6.17
CA THR A 194 12.22 -4.23 -4.81
C THR A 194 13.03 -5.15 -3.88
N MET A 195 14.03 -5.88 -4.38
CA MET A 195 14.88 -6.73 -3.52
C MET A 195 16.24 -6.08 -3.29
N LEU A 196 16.55 -5.83 -2.02
CA LEU A 196 17.80 -5.21 -1.61
C LEU A 196 18.94 -6.21 -1.74
N ASN A 197 19.95 -5.86 -2.54
CA ASN A 197 21.18 -6.62 -2.64
C ASN A 197 22.37 -5.68 -2.40
N LEU A 198 22.77 -5.57 -1.14
CA LEU A 198 23.88 -4.73 -0.73
C LEU A 198 25.16 -5.55 -0.80
N HIS A 199 26.12 -5.11 -1.63
CA HIS A 199 27.42 -5.77 -1.64
C HIS A 199 28.23 -5.36 -0.41
N ARG A 200 28.57 -4.09 -0.16
CA ARG A 200 29.39 -3.74 1.03
C ARG A 200 28.74 -2.71 1.94
N PRO A 201 27.64 -3.07 2.64
CA PRO A 201 26.96 -2.14 3.52
C PRO A 201 27.86 -1.64 4.67
N GLU A 202 28.82 -2.44 5.13
CA GLU A 202 29.77 -2.03 6.18
C GLU A 202 30.65 -0.84 5.77
N GLU A 203 31.04 -0.73 4.50
CA GLU A 203 31.84 0.41 4.00
C GLU A 203 30.99 1.69 3.98
N SER A 204 29.76 1.60 3.49
CA SER A 204 28.78 2.68 3.47
C SER A 204 28.46 3.19 4.88
N PHE A 205 28.18 2.29 5.82
CA PHE A 205 27.80 2.64 7.19
C PHE A 205 29.00 3.16 8.00
N SER A 206 30.23 2.70 7.73
CA SER A 206 31.44 3.17 8.42
C SER A 206 31.73 4.66 8.23
N ARG A 207 31.20 5.27 7.16
CA ARG A 207 31.35 6.71 6.86
C ARG A 207 30.41 7.59 7.67
N PHE A 208 29.37 7.01 8.27
CA PHE A 208 28.41 7.66 9.15
C PHE A 208 28.49 7.03 10.55
N PRO A 209 29.64 7.17 11.25
CA PRO A 209 29.86 6.48 12.52
C PRO A 209 28.90 6.97 13.60
N LEU A 210 28.27 6.01 14.28
CA LEU A 210 27.47 6.26 15.48
C LEU A 210 28.24 5.80 16.74
N PRO A 211 27.94 6.37 17.92
CA PRO A 211 28.58 5.92 19.17
C PRO A 211 28.35 4.42 19.42
N SER A 212 29.43 3.65 19.45
CA SER A 212 29.34 2.17 19.54
C SER A 212 28.66 1.66 20.81
N SER A 213 28.77 2.40 21.92
CA SER A 213 28.07 2.10 23.19
C SER A 213 26.56 2.27 23.05
N LEU A 214 26.11 3.33 22.38
CA LEU A 214 24.70 3.58 22.10
C LEU A 214 24.11 2.49 21.22
N VAL A 215 24.75 2.18 20.08
CA VAL A 215 24.26 1.16 19.14
C VAL A 215 24.11 -0.20 19.83
N LYS A 216 25.10 -0.60 20.64
CA LYS A 216 25.02 -1.85 21.43
C LYS A 216 23.88 -1.83 22.46
N THR A 217 23.67 -0.70 23.13
CA THR A 217 22.59 -0.55 24.12
C THR A 217 21.22 -0.65 23.44
N VAL A 218 21.05 0.02 22.30
CA VAL A 218 19.84 -0.03 21.48
C VAL A 218 19.57 -1.45 20.98
N ILE A 219 20.58 -2.14 20.43
CA ILE A 219 20.47 -3.56 20.02
C ILE A 219 20.07 -4.43 21.22
N GLY A 220 20.65 -4.19 22.40
CA GLY A 220 20.28 -4.89 23.64
C GLY A 220 18.82 -4.66 24.05
N ARG A 221 18.32 -3.43 23.92
CA ARG A 221 16.91 -3.08 24.19
C ARG A 221 15.96 -3.77 23.22
N LEU A 222 16.24 -3.70 21.91
CA LEU A 222 15.50 -4.41 20.87
C LEU A 222 15.52 -5.93 21.08
N LYS A 223 16.64 -6.49 21.55
CA LYS A 223 16.70 -7.92 21.85
C LYS A 223 15.83 -8.30 23.06
N SER A 224 15.67 -7.42 24.04
CA SER A 224 15.07 -7.77 25.34
C SER A 224 13.58 -7.44 25.44
N HIS A 225 13.13 -6.34 24.83
CA HIS A 225 11.76 -5.82 24.98
C HIS A 225 10.98 -5.88 23.66
N ASP A 226 9.66 -5.78 23.75
CA ASP A 226 8.76 -5.50 22.62
C ASP A 226 8.59 -3.99 22.52
N LEU A 227 9.43 -3.35 21.73
CA LEU A 227 9.57 -1.89 21.72
C LEU A 227 8.29 -1.19 21.22
N TYR A 228 7.57 -1.85 20.31
CA TYR A 228 6.38 -1.30 19.64
C TYR A 228 5.08 -1.91 20.16
N ASN A 229 5.10 -2.61 21.30
CA ASN A 229 3.95 -3.22 21.97
C ASN A 229 3.09 -4.13 21.06
N GLN A 230 3.71 -4.82 20.11
CA GLN A 230 3.02 -5.62 19.10
C GLN A 230 2.53 -6.97 19.62
N VAL A 231 3.26 -7.58 20.56
CA VAL A 231 2.99 -8.94 21.05
C VAL A 231 1.62 -9.02 21.74
N GLY A 232 1.16 -7.94 22.38
CA GLY A 232 -0.17 -7.89 23.00
C GLY A 232 -1.33 -8.10 22.02
N HIS A 233 -1.13 -7.76 20.74
CA HIS A 233 -2.11 -7.96 19.68
C HIS A 233 -2.11 -9.39 19.11
N TYR A 234 -1.10 -10.20 19.43
CA TYR A 234 -0.91 -11.56 18.94
C TYR A 234 -0.80 -12.56 20.11
N PRO A 235 -1.94 -13.01 20.67
CA PRO A 235 -1.95 -13.89 21.85
C PRO A 235 -1.41 -15.31 21.58
N SER A 236 -1.43 -15.77 20.31
CA SER A 236 -0.90 -17.07 19.93
C SER A 236 0.64 -17.06 19.94
N PRO A 237 1.31 -18.06 20.56
CA PRO A 237 2.76 -18.15 20.54
C PRO A 237 3.34 -18.30 19.12
N ASP A 238 2.58 -18.90 18.21
CA ASP A 238 2.99 -19.13 16.82
C ASP A 238 3.14 -17.82 16.03
N HIS A 239 2.43 -16.77 16.46
CA HIS A 239 2.46 -15.46 15.81
C HIS A 239 3.52 -14.51 16.40
N ARG A 240 4.30 -14.96 17.38
CA ARG A 240 5.25 -14.10 18.08
C ARG A 240 6.33 -13.53 17.14
N THR A 241 6.86 -14.34 16.23
CA THR A 241 7.85 -13.90 15.24
C THR A 241 7.23 -12.94 14.22
N THR A 242 5.96 -13.16 13.85
CA THR A 242 5.18 -12.26 12.99
C THR A 242 4.96 -10.90 13.64
N ALA A 243 4.63 -10.87 14.93
CA ALA A 243 4.42 -9.63 15.70
C ALA A 243 5.71 -8.79 15.80
N LEU A 244 6.85 -9.47 15.97
CA LEU A 244 8.15 -8.81 16.14
C LEU A 244 8.87 -8.50 14.81
N LEU A 245 8.24 -8.73 13.66
CA LEU A 245 8.91 -8.63 12.35
C LEU A 245 9.39 -7.21 12.02
N GLY A 246 8.62 -6.17 12.33
CA GLY A 246 9.07 -4.78 12.15
C GLY A 246 10.26 -4.42 13.04
N GLN A 247 10.30 -4.96 14.25
CA GLN A 247 11.44 -4.85 15.15
C GLN A 247 12.67 -5.61 14.64
N ALA A 248 12.44 -6.78 14.01
CA ALA A 248 13.48 -7.56 13.36
C ALA A 248 14.09 -6.80 12.16
N ALA A 249 13.28 -6.08 11.39
CA ALA A 249 13.73 -5.18 10.32
C ALA A 249 14.62 -4.05 10.85
N SER A 250 14.21 -3.41 11.95
CA SER A 250 15.01 -2.40 12.65
C SER A 250 16.37 -2.97 13.10
N LEU A 251 16.36 -4.17 13.67
CA LEU A 251 17.57 -4.87 14.12
C LEU A 251 18.51 -5.21 12.96
N TYR A 252 17.97 -5.69 11.84
CA TYR A 252 18.75 -5.97 10.63
C TYR A 252 19.55 -4.75 10.17
N VAL A 253 18.92 -3.57 10.13
CA VAL A 253 19.59 -2.31 9.75
C VAL A 253 20.66 -1.92 10.77
N LEU A 254 20.33 -1.98 12.06
CA LEU A 254 21.25 -1.56 13.14
C LEU A 254 22.49 -2.44 13.27
N LEU A 255 22.41 -3.72 12.89
CA LEU A 255 23.56 -4.62 12.90
C LEU A 255 24.69 -4.15 11.97
N TYR A 256 24.40 -3.38 10.91
CA TYR A 256 25.42 -2.82 10.03
C TYR A 256 26.20 -1.67 10.66
N PHE A 257 25.64 -0.97 11.66
CA PHE A 257 26.39 -0.02 12.50
C PHE A 257 27.27 -0.72 13.55
N ALA A 258 27.13 -2.04 13.72
CA ALA A 258 27.91 -2.86 14.66
C ALA A 258 28.49 -4.12 13.99
N PRO A 259 29.34 -3.99 12.94
CA PRO A 259 29.78 -5.10 12.11
C PRO A 259 30.56 -6.19 12.88
N THR A 260 31.15 -5.85 14.04
CA THR A 260 31.80 -6.82 14.93
C THR A 260 30.86 -7.94 15.38
N ILE A 261 29.56 -7.63 15.57
CA ILE A 261 28.56 -8.62 15.97
C ILE A 261 28.34 -9.62 14.82
N LEU A 262 28.18 -9.12 13.59
CA LEU A 262 27.96 -9.94 12.38
C LEU A 262 29.15 -10.86 12.07
N HIS A 263 30.38 -10.39 12.25
CA HIS A 263 31.59 -11.15 11.94
C HIS A 263 32.04 -12.11 13.04
N SER A 264 32.02 -11.68 14.30
CA SER A 264 32.74 -12.37 15.40
C SER A 264 31.85 -12.85 16.55
N ASP A 265 30.72 -12.20 16.84
CA ASP A 265 29.89 -12.53 18.01
C ASP A 265 28.88 -13.64 17.71
N SER A 266 29.33 -14.89 17.80
CA SER A 266 28.48 -16.05 17.51
C SER A 266 27.35 -16.28 18.53
N VAL A 267 27.52 -15.83 19.78
CA VAL A 267 26.50 -16.00 20.83
C VAL A 267 25.37 -15.01 20.60
N MET A 268 25.70 -13.73 20.43
CA MET A 268 24.69 -12.70 20.20
C MET A 268 23.93 -12.95 18.90
N MET A 269 24.61 -13.34 17.82
CA MET A 269 23.93 -13.63 16.55
C MET A 269 22.99 -14.85 16.65
N ARG A 270 23.35 -15.88 17.42
CA ARG A 270 22.45 -17.04 17.63
C ARG A 270 21.17 -16.62 18.36
N GLU A 271 21.29 -15.87 19.45
CA GLU A 271 20.12 -15.37 20.19
C GLU A 271 19.21 -14.50 19.33
N ILE A 272 19.80 -13.64 18.49
CA ILE A 272 19.05 -12.79 17.55
C ILE A 272 18.29 -13.65 16.53
N VAL A 273 18.98 -14.62 15.90
CA VAL A 273 18.36 -15.50 14.90
C VAL A 273 17.24 -16.34 15.50
N ASP A 274 17.48 -16.96 16.66
CA ASP A 274 16.50 -17.83 17.30
C ASP A 274 15.23 -17.06 17.72
N LYS A 275 15.38 -15.80 18.14
CA LYS A 275 14.25 -14.95 18.55
C LYS A 275 13.46 -14.38 17.36
N PHE A 276 14.15 -13.85 16.34
CA PHE A 276 13.50 -13.04 15.30
C PHE A 276 13.43 -13.72 13.93
N PHE A 277 14.46 -14.47 13.54
CA PHE A 277 14.65 -14.94 12.16
C PHE A 277 14.49 -16.45 11.99
N ARG A 278 14.01 -17.15 13.03
CA ARG A 278 13.83 -18.61 13.02
C ARG A 278 12.95 -19.10 11.87
N VAL A 279 11.91 -18.32 11.54
CA VAL A 279 10.87 -18.68 10.55
C VAL A 279 10.82 -17.69 9.37
N TYR A 280 11.38 -16.49 9.53
CA TYR A 280 11.41 -15.43 8.53
C TYR A 280 12.86 -15.13 8.14
N TRP A 281 13.25 -15.57 6.93
CA TRP A 281 14.55 -15.18 6.34
C TRP A 281 14.43 -14.20 5.19
N VAL A 282 13.23 -14.05 4.63
CA VAL A 282 12.90 -12.91 3.78
C VAL A 282 12.26 -11.85 4.64
N LEU A 283 12.89 -10.68 4.71
CA LEU A 283 12.53 -9.61 5.64
C LEU A 283 12.10 -8.36 4.87
N PRO A 284 10.93 -7.76 5.16
CA PRO A 284 10.59 -6.44 4.67
C PRO A 284 11.35 -5.39 5.49
N VAL A 285 12.30 -4.70 4.85
CA VAL A 285 13.16 -3.71 5.54
C VAL A 285 12.47 -2.35 5.62
N PHE A 286 11.89 -1.90 4.51
CA PHE A 286 11.19 -0.62 4.43
C PHE A 286 10.25 -0.64 3.23
N MET A 287 9.02 -0.13 3.35
CA MET A 287 8.06 0.13 2.25
C MET A 287 8.20 -0.78 1.03
N GLY A 288 7.99 -2.08 1.22
CA GLY A 288 8.02 -3.06 0.14
C GLY A 288 9.39 -3.53 -0.36
N PHE A 289 10.47 -2.93 0.12
CA PHE A 289 11.82 -3.42 -0.11
C PHE A 289 12.11 -4.61 0.80
N THR A 290 12.43 -5.75 0.18
CA THR A 290 12.71 -7.01 0.89
C THR A 290 14.17 -7.42 0.78
N VAL A 291 14.65 -8.19 1.75
CA VAL A 291 16.00 -8.76 1.73
C VAL A 291 15.95 -10.24 2.06
N ASP A 292 16.75 -11.04 1.35
CA ASP A 292 17.04 -12.42 1.72
C ASP A 292 18.28 -12.45 2.63
N LEU A 293 18.06 -12.81 3.90
CA LEU A 293 19.13 -12.86 4.90
C LEU A 293 20.19 -13.92 4.58
N LEU A 294 19.85 -14.98 3.84
CA LEU A 294 20.81 -16.02 3.47
C LEU A 294 21.87 -15.48 2.50
N SER A 295 21.47 -14.57 1.60
CA SER A 295 22.40 -13.90 0.68
C SER A 295 23.09 -12.72 1.35
N ALA A 296 22.33 -11.87 2.07
CA ALA A 296 22.86 -10.67 2.72
C ALA A 296 23.91 -11.02 3.79
N TRP A 297 23.71 -12.10 4.54
CA TRP A 297 24.64 -12.53 5.58
C TRP A 297 25.70 -13.55 5.14
N SER A 298 25.74 -13.90 3.85
CA SER A 298 26.67 -14.91 3.30
C SER A 298 28.16 -14.62 3.58
N ARG A 299 28.52 -13.33 3.71
CA ARG A 299 29.88 -12.82 3.97
C ARG A 299 30.25 -12.70 5.45
N PHE A 300 29.26 -12.71 6.34
CA PHE A 300 29.44 -12.47 7.77
C PHE A 300 29.49 -13.81 8.52
N LYS A 301 30.67 -14.19 9.02
CA LYS A 301 30.89 -15.55 9.56
C LYS A 301 29.94 -15.91 10.71
N ALA A 302 29.79 -15.06 11.72
CA ALA A 302 28.93 -15.35 12.87
C ALA A 302 27.44 -15.38 12.47
N ALA A 303 26.99 -14.40 11.67
CA ALA A 303 25.62 -14.34 11.17
C ALA A 303 25.25 -15.52 10.26
N LYS A 304 26.13 -15.88 9.31
CA LYS A 304 25.96 -17.03 8.42
C LYS A 304 25.81 -18.33 9.19
N ASN A 305 26.65 -18.55 10.20
CA ASN A 305 26.61 -19.76 11.02
C ASN A 305 25.34 -19.83 11.88
N ALA A 306 24.87 -18.69 12.41
CA ALA A 306 23.62 -18.62 13.16
C ALA A 306 22.42 -18.95 12.27
N ILE A 307 22.27 -18.26 11.13
CA ILE A 307 21.10 -18.44 10.25
C ILE A 307 21.06 -19.83 9.61
N SER A 308 22.20 -20.37 9.15
CA SER A 308 22.25 -21.70 8.54
C SER A 308 21.94 -22.83 9.54
N SER A 309 22.18 -22.60 10.84
CA SER A 309 21.82 -23.57 11.88
C SER A 309 20.32 -23.61 12.18
N SER A 310 19.63 -22.47 12.08
CA SER A 310 18.18 -22.39 12.31
C SER A 310 17.36 -22.75 11.07
N ILE A 311 17.83 -22.36 9.88
CA ILE A 311 17.07 -22.45 8.62
C ILE A 311 17.55 -23.65 7.82
N THR A 312 17.04 -24.82 8.20
CA THR A 312 17.32 -26.09 7.53
C THR A 312 16.21 -26.46 6.55
N LEU A 313 16.54 -27.26 5.53
CA LEU A 313 15.58 -27.72 4.51
C LEU A 313 14.37 -28.45 5.12
N SER A 314 14.61 -29.25 6.17
CA SER A 314 13.56 -29.95 6.90
C SER A 314 12.65 -29.00 7.67
N ALA A 315 13.21 -28.01 8.38
CA ALA A 315 12.44 -27.02 9.12
C ALA A 315 11.55 -26.20 8.19
N VAL A 316 12.10 -25.71 7.08
CA VAL A 316 11.33 -24.92 6.10
C VAL A 316 10.22 -25.76 5.45
N ARG A 317 10.47 -27.04 5.17
CA ARG A 317 9.44 -27.93 4.63
C ARG A 317 8.24 -28.07 5.56
N VAL A 318 8.48 -28.25 6.86
CA VAL A 318 7.41 -28.39 7.87
C VAL A 318 6.58 -27.11 7.93
N VAL A 319 7.23 -25.95 8.06
CA VAL A 319 6.53 -24.65 8.11
C VAL A 319 5.75 -24.41 6.83
N SER A 320 6.35 -24.64 5.66
CA SER A 320 5.67 -24.44 4.37
C SER A 320 4.39 -25.27 4.27
N GLN A 321 4.47 -26.57 4.58
CA GLN A 321 3.31 -27.48 4.53
C GLN A 321 2.21 -27.06 5.50
N GLU A 322 2.58 -26.63 6.71
CA GLU A 322 1.63 -26.10 7.69
C GLU A 322 0.90 -24.87 7.16
N GLN A 323 1.64 -23.87 6.65
CA GLN A 323 1.06 -22.63 6.11
C GLN A 323 0.16 -22.91 4.90
N ILE A 324 0.56 -23.82 4.00
CA ILE A 324 -0.26 -24.21 2.84
C ILE A 324 -1.56 -24.89 3.29
N SER A 325 -1.50 -25.79 4.28
CA SER A 325 -2.70 -26.46 4.79
C SER A 325 -3.68 -25.48 5.44
N LYS A 326 -3.15 -24.45 6.13
CA LYS A 326 -3.94 -23.37 6.73
C LYS A 326 -4.69 -22.54 5.70
N VAL A 327 -4.16 -22.35 4.49
CA VAL A 327 -4.86 -21.58 3.44
C VAL A 327 -6.24 -22.16 3.15
N GLN A 328 -6.37 -23.49 3.05
CA GLN A 328 -7.65 -24.13 2.73
C GLN A 328 -8.67 -23.99 3.86
N THR A 329 -8.24 -24.15 5.12
CA THR A 329 -9.11 -23.97 6.29
C THR A 329 -9.56 -22.51 6.41
N LEU A 330 -8.64 -21.56 6.24
CA LEU A 330 -8.93 -20.13 6.34
C LEU A 330 -9.89 -19.67 5.24
N LEU A 331 -9.73 -20.17 4.00
CA LEU A 331 -10.68 -19.87 2.92
C LEU A 331 -12.09 -20.38 3.23
N SER A 332 -12.21 -21.57 3.83
CA SER A 332 -13.50 -22.10 4.28
C SER A 332 -14.12 -21.21 5.34
N ASP A 333 -13.36 -20.81 6.37
CA ASP A 333 -13.84 -19.95 7.45
C ASP A 333 -14.26 -18.56 6.92
N LEU A 334 -13.45 -17.96 6.04
CA LEU A 334 -13.76 -16.70 5.39
C LEU A 334 -15.04 -16.79 4.57
N SER A 335 -15.25 -17.87 3.82
CA SER A 335 -16.48 -18.05 3.04
C SER A 335 -17.73 -18.11 3.92
N ALA A 336 -17.63 -18.71 5.12
CA ALA A 336 -18.72 -18.76 6.09
C ALA A 336 -19.02 -17.37 6.68
N PHE A 337 -17.99 -16.59 7.04
CA PHE A 337 -18.18 -15.25 7.61
C PHE A 337 -18.64 -14.22 6.56
N LEU A 338 -18.15 -14.31 5.32
CA LEU A 338 -18.45 -13.36 4.24
C LEU A 338 -19.73 -13.67 3.48
N SER A 339 -20.48 -14.69 3.91
CA SER A 339 -21.80 -14.99 3.40
C SER A 339 -22.76 -13.82 3.68
N GLU A 340 -23.63 -13.51 2.72
CA GLU A 340 -24.54 -12.37 2.81
C GLU A 340 -25.41 -12.43 4.08
N GLY A 341 -25.44 -11.33 4.84
CA GLY A 341 -26.26 -11.19 6.04
C GLY A 341 -25.65 -11.77 7.33
N VAL A 342 -24.49 -12.43 7.28
CA VAL A 342 -23.84 -13.02 8.48
C VAL A 342 -23.11 -11.96 9.32
N LEU A 343 -22.28 -11.11 8.71
CA LEU A 343 -21.53 -10.04 9.40
C LEU A 343 -22.42 -8.83 9.75
N ASN A 344 -23.44 -9.07 10.56
CA ASN A 344 -24.27 -8.03 11.14
C ASN A 344 -23.76 -7.66 12.56
N GLN A 345 -24.29 -6.56 13.11
CA GLN A 345 -23.84 -6.02 14.41
C GLN A 345 -23.92 -7.06 15.54
N ASP A 346 -25.00 -7.84 15.59
CA ASP A 346 -25.21 -8.83 16.65
C ASP A 346 -24.26 -10.01 16.53
N PHE A 347 -24.01 -10.49 15.31
CA PHE A 347 -23.04 -11.55 15.08
C PHE A 347 -21.63 -11.13 15.48
N VAL A 348 -21.21 -9.91 15.12
CA VAL A 348 -19.89 -9.36 15.49
C VAL A 348 -19.74 -9.24 16.99
N LEU A 349 -20.75 -8.73 17.71
CA LEU A 349 -20.73 -8.64 19.18
C LEU A 349 -20.57 -10.01 19.85
N ASN A 350 -21.19 -11.05 19.27
CA ASN A 350 -21.17 -12.40 19.84
C ASN A 350 -19.89 -13.19 19.49
N ASN A 351 -19.25 -12.87 18.37
CA ASN A 351 -18.17 -13.67 17.78
C ASN A 351 -16.88 -12.88 17.58
N ILE A 352 -16.68 -11.76 18.29
CA ILE A 352 -15.49 -10.92 18.09
C ILE A 352 -14.17 -11.68 18.31
N SER A 353 -14.11 -12.59 19.29
CA SER A 353 -12.90 -13.37 19.57
C SER A 353 -12.53 -14.31 18.42
N THR A 354 -13.52 -14.98 17.82
CA THR A 354 -13.31 -15.92 16.71
C THR A 354 -12.96 -15.16 15.42
N LEU A 355 -13.64 -14.04 15.16
CA LEU A 355 -13.34 -13.15 14.04
C LEU A 355 -11.91 -12.60 14.13
N LEU A 356 -11.47 -12.15 15.31
CA LEU A 356 -10.11 -11.68 15.53
C LEU A 356 -9.07 -12.79 15.43
N SER A 357 -9.39 -14.02 15.85
CA SER A 357 -8.49 -15.17 15.66
C SER A 357 -8.29 -15.44 14.17
N CYS A 358 -9.39 -15.58 13.43
CA CYS A 358 -9.37 -15.79 11.98
C CYS A 358 -8.58 -14.68 11.27
N ALA A 359 -8.84 -13.40 11.59
CA ALA A 359 -8.10 -12.28 11.00
C ALA A 359 -6.59 -12.35 11.30
N ARG A 360 -6.19 -12.73 12.52
CA ARG A 360 -4.75 -12.91 12.86
C ARG A 360 -4.13 -14.05 12.07
N ASP A 361 -4.78 -15.20 12.02
CA ASP A 361 -4.31 -16.39 11.32
C ASP A 361 -4.17 -16.10 9.81
N CYS A 362 -5.16 -15.42 9.21
CA CYS A 362 -5.11 -14.95 7.83
C CYS A 362 -3.90 -14.04 7.57
N ASN A 363 -3.71 -12.98 8.36
CA ASN A 363 -2.62 -12.04 8.14
C ASN A 363 -1.24 -12.66 8.40
N ALA A 364 -1.09 -13.49 9.43
CA ALA A 364 0.17 -14.17 9.71
C ALA A 364 0.55 -15.13 8.57
N THR A 365 -0.43 -15.90 8.08
CA THR A 365 -0.27 -16.83 6.95
C THR A 365 0.04 -16.08 5.65
N LEU A 366 -0.72 -15.02 5.35
CA LEU A 366 -0.51 -14.16 4.18
C LEU A 366 0.87 -13.51 4.19
N ARG A 367 1.29 -12.95 5.34
CA ARG A 367 2.59 -12.30 5.49
C ARG A 367 3.72 -13.29 5.24
N TRP A 368 3.62 -14.50 5.79
CA TRP A 368 4.63 -15.53 5.55
C TRP A 368 4.67 -15.98 4.09
N LEU A 369 3.51 -16.29 3.49
CA LEU A 369 3.44 -16.80 2.12
C LEU A 369 3.87 -15.75 1.09
N LEU A 370 3.43 -14.49 1.21
CA LEU A 370 3.79 -13.42 0.27
C LEU A 370 5.29 -13.14 0.30
N LEU A 371 5.90 -13.03 1.49
CA LEU A 371 7.33 -12.78 1.61
C LEU A 371 8.17 -13.93 1.04
N HIS A 372 7.77 -15.18 1.28
CA HIS A 372 8.57 -16.34 0.86
C HIS A 372 8.25 -16.84 -0.56
N ASN A 373 7.12 -16.44 -1.17
CA ASN A 373 6.83 -16.73 -2.58
C ASN A 373 7.79 -16.03 -3.55
N ILE A 374 8.28 -14.85 -3.19
CA ILE A 374 9.18 -14.00 -3.98
C ILE A 374 10.51 -14.68 -4.29
N VAL A 375 10.94 -15.64 -3.45
CA VAL A 375 12.14 -16.47 -3.67
C VAL A 375 12.08 -17.23 -5.01
N ARG A 376 10.89 -17.35 -5.63
CA ARG A 376 10.68 -17.96 -6.95
C ARG A 376 11.40 -17.26 -8.09
N PHE A 377 11.52 -15.94 -8.05
CA PHE A 377 11.92 -15.14 -9.20
C PHE A 377 13.43 -14.81 -9.24
N PHE A 378 14.22 -15.16 -8.20
CA PHE A 378 15.59 -14.63 -8.03
C PHE A 378 16.70 -15.68 -7.96
N PRO A 379 17.93 -15.38 -8.43
CA PRO A 379 19.06 -16.30 -8.41
C PRO A 379 19.68 -16.43 -7.01
N CYS A 380 19.02 -17.16 -6.09
CA CYS A 380 19.61 -17.56 -4.80
C CYS A 380 20.11 -19.02 -4.83
N GLU A 381 21.17 -19.30 -4.06
CA GLU A 381 21.88 -20.60 -3.97
C GLU A 381 21.01 -21.78 -3.50
N ILE A 382 19.79 -21.54 -3.00
CA ILE A 382 18.92 -22.58 -2.46
C ILE A 382 17.69 -22.85 -3.33
N ARG A 383 17.95 -23.22 -4.59
CA ARG A 383 16.96 -23.73 -5.56
C ARG A 383 16.05 -24.83 -4.97
N LYS A 384 16.54 -25.62 -3.99
CA LYS A 384 15.77 -26.68 -3.32
C LYS A 384 14.74 -26.18 -2.29
N LEU A 385 14.92 -25.00 -1.70
CA LEU A 385 13.92 -24.40 -0.80
C LEU A 385 12.79 -23.74 -1.61
N ARG A 386 13.09 -23.28 -2.83
CA ARG A 386 12.14 -22.68 -3.78
C ARG A 386 11.00 -23.61 -4.18
N GLU A 387 11.31 -24.88 -4.47
CA GLU A 387 10.33 -25.89 -4.90
C GLU A 387 9.38 -26.34 -3.78
N LEU A 388 9.68 -26.00 -2.52
CA LEU A 388 8.88 -26.39 -1.36
C LEU A 388 7.76 -25.41 -1.03
N VAL A 389 7.76 -24.20 -1.60
CA VAL A 389 6.71 -23.19 -1.41
C VAL A 389 5.72 -23.31 -2.57
N SER A 390 4.53 -23.83 -2.30
CA SER A 390 3.54 -24.32 -3.29
C SER A 390 2.94 -23.25 -4.21
N ASN A 391 2.80 -23.57 -5.51
CA ASN A 391 2.19 -22.74 -6.56
C ASN A 391 0.66 -22.62 -6.41
N GLN A 392 0.20 -22.03 -5.32
CA GLN A 392 -1.23 -21.75 -5.07
C GLN A 392 -1.54 -20.26 -5.21
N ASP A 393 -1.01 -19.61 -6.25
CA ASP A 393 -1.09 -18.15 -6.39
C ASP A 393 -2.54 -17.65 -6.49
N MET A 394 -3.42 -18.45 -7.11
CA MET A 394 -4.85 -18.16 -7.14
C MET A 394 -5.51 -18.23 -5.76
N ALA A 395 -5.26 -19.30 -5.00
CA ALA A 395 -5.84 -19.44 -3.66
C ALA A 395 -5.28 -18.38 -2.70
N LEU A 396 -4.01 -18.03 -2.86
CA LEU A 396 -3.36 -16.96 -2.11
C LEU A 396 -3.96 -15.59 -2.45
N LEU A 397 -4.23 -15.31 -3.73
CA LEU A 397 -4.92 -14.11 -4.15
C LEU A 397 -6.35 -14.05 -3.59
N THR A 398 -7.10 -15.15 -3.65
CA THR A 398 -8.43 -15.23 -3.05
C THR A 398 -8.38 -14.98 -1.54
N LEU A 399 -7.42 -15.60 -0.83
CA LEU A 399 -7.22 -15.40 0.60
C LEU A 399 -6.93 -13.92 0.91
N LEU A 400 -6.08 -13.26 0.11
CA LEU A 400 -5.77 -11.85 0.27
C LEU A 400 -6.99 -10.95 0.07
N LEU A 401 -7.77 -11.19 -0.98
CA LEU A 401 -8.98 -10.41 -1.28
C LEU A 401 -10.07 -10.59 -0.23
N ASP A 402 -10.34 -11.83 0.17
CA ASP A 402 -11.39 -12.15 1.15
C ASP A 402 -10.98 -11.70 2.57
N THR A 403 -9.70 -11.80 2.93
CA THR A 403 -9.17 -11.23 4.19
C THR A 403 -9.34 -9.70 4.21
N SER A 404 -8.98 -9.03 3.11
CA SER A 404 -9.14 -7.57 3.00
C SER A 404 -10.60 -7.15 3.13
N ARG A 405 -11.53 -7.93 2.55
CA ARG A 405 -12.96 -7.72 2.69
C ARG A 405 -13.44 -7.91 4.13
N LEU A 406 -13.05 -9.01 4.78
CA LEU A 406 -13.43 -9.28 6.18
C LEU A 406 -12.98 -8.15 7.09
N GLU A 407 -11.73 -7.70 6.96
CA GLU A 407 -11.18 -6.61 7.78
C GLU A 407 -11.92 -5.30 7.57
N PHE A 408 -12.22 -4.95 6.32
CA PHE A 408 -12.95 -3.74 6.00
C PHE A 408 -14.36 -3.75 6.61
N GLU A 409 -15.12 -4.82 6.40
CA GLU A 409 -16.46 -4.96 6.95
C GLU A 409 -16.44 -5.00 8.48
N LEU A 410 -15.50 -5.74 9.08
CA LEU A 410 -15.35 -5.81 10.54
C LEU A 410 -15.02 -4.43 11.14
N LYS A 411 -14.11 -3.66 10.54
CA LYS A 411 -13.79 -2.30 10.97
C LYS A 411 -15.00 -1.37 10.87
N ASN A 412 -15.79 -1.47 9.80
CA ASN A 412 -16.98 -0.64 9.62
C ASN A 412 -18.05 -0.97 10.68
N VAL A 413 -18.42 -2.25 10.82
CA VAL A 413 -19.43 -2.69 11.77
C VAL A 413 -19.00 -2.38 13.21
N TYR A 414 -17.75 -2.66 13.58
CA TYR A 414 -17.24 -2.37 14.92
C TYR A 414 -17.11 -0.86 15.19
N GLY A 415 -16.73 -0.08 14.18
CA GLY A 415 -16.69 1.38 14.26
C GLY A 415 -18.07 2.00 14.47
N GLU A 416 -19.11 1.47 13.82
CA GLU A 416 -20.50 1.86 14.06
C GLU A 416 -20.97 1.48 15.47
N LEU A 417 -20.62 0.29 15.94
CA LEU A 417 -20.91 -0.17 17.31
C LEU A 417 -20.30 0.75 18.36
N LEU A 418 -19.05 1.20 18.16
CA LEU A 418 -18.40 2.17 19.04
C LEU A 418 -19.14 3.52 19.05
N LYS A 419 -19.50 4.05 17.88
CA LYS A 419 -20.22 5.33 17.77
C LYS A 419 -21.60 5.30 18.42
N ARG A 420 -22.31 4.16 18.34
CA ARG A 420 -23.67 4.00 18.89
C ARG A 420 -23.70 3.38 20.30
N LYS A 421 -22.54 3.14 20.91
CA LYS A 421 -22.40 2.40 22.17
C LYS A 421 -23.29 2.94 23.30
N GLU A 422 -23.25 4.25 23.55
CA GLU A 422 -24.02 4.89 24.62
C GLU A 422 -25.54 4.85 24.35
N SER A 423 -25.95 5.18 23.13
CA SER A 423 -27.36 5.14 22.71
C SER A 423 -27.96 3.75 22.84
N ARG A 424 -27.25 2.72 22.38
CA ARG A 424 -27.71 1.33 22.40
C ARG A 424 -27.82 0.81 23.84
N TRP A 425 -26.87 1.17 24.70
CA TRP A 425 -26.93 0.82 26.12
C TRP A 425 -28.12 1.48 26.83
N ALA A 426 -28.41 2.75 26.53
CA ALA A 426 -29.55 3.47 27.08
C ALA A 426 -30.90 2.90 26.62
N GLU A 427 -31.00 2.52 25.34
CA GLU A 427 -32.19 1.88 24.77
C GLU A 427 -32.47 0.53 25.45
N SER A 428 -31.47 -0.36 25.52
CA SER A 428 -31.60 -1.64 26.24
C SER A 428 -31.95 -1.44 27.72
N LYS A 429 -31.35 -0.46 28.40
CA LYS A 429 -31.69 -0.13 29.80
C LYS A 429 -33.16 0.28 29.94
N THR A 430 -33.67 1.08 29.02
CA THR A 430 -35.06 1.54 29.02
C THR A 430 -36.02 0.37 28.83
N ILE A 431 -35.73 -0.52 27.87
CA ILE A 431 -36.54 -1.72 27.61
C ILE A 431 -36.57 -2.63 28.84
N VAL A 432 -35.43 -2.87 29.50
CA VAL A 432 -35.40 -3.69 30.73
C VAL A 432 -36.24 -3.05 31.84
N ALA A 433 -36.11 -1.73 32.04
CA ALA A 433 -36.90 -1.03 33.05
C ALA A 433 -38.41 -1.09 32.75
N GLU A 434 -38.81 -0.99 31.48
CA GLU A 434 -40.19 -1.17 31.03
C GLU A 434 -40.68 -2.60 31.28
N CYS A 435 -39.89 -3.63 30.95
CA CYS A 435 -40.22 -5.02 31.25
C CYS A 435 -40.43 -5.25 32.75
N MET A 436 -39.55 -4.72 33.61
CA MET A 436 -39.69 -4.84 35.07
C MET A 436 -40.93 -4.11 35.59
N ASN A 437 -41.23 -2.93 35.07
CA ASN A 437 -42.44 -2.18 35.41
C ASN A 437 -43.72 -2.91 34.96
N ASP A 438 -43.71 -3.49 33.76
CA ASP A 438 -44.85 -4.25 33.23
C ASP A 438 -45.10 -5.54 34.01
N LEU A 439 -44.02 -6.24 34.42
CA LEU A 439 -44.10 -7.39 35.31
C LEU A 439 -44.64 -6.99 36.69
N SER A 440 -44.14 -5.89 37.27
CA SER A 440 -44.68 -5.35 38.53
C SER A 440 -46.18 -5.00 38.41
N ALA A 441 -46.57 -4.34 37.31
CA ALA A 441 -47.96 -3.98 37.04
C ALA A 441 -48.86 -5.23 36.84
N PHE A 442 -48.34 -6.30 36.24
CA PHE A 442 -49.05 -7.57 36.09
C PHE A 442 -49.38 -8.19 37.46
N PHE A 443 -48.41 -8.29 38.38
CA PHE A 443 -48.61 -8.85 39.71
C PHE A 443 -49.39 -7.92 40.68
N SER A 444 -49.48 -6.62 40.37
CA SER A 444 -50.33 -5.66 41.10
C SER A 444 -51.84 -5.86 40.87
N GLY A 445 -52.23 -6.58 39.80
CA GLY A 445 -53.62 -6.81 39.42
C GLY A 445 -54.30 -5.66 38.66
N VAL A 446 -53.56 -4.65 38.22
CA VAL A 446 -54.09 -3.44 37.55
C VAL A 446 -54.28 -3.65 36.03
N LYS A 447 -53.49 -4.51 35.37
CA LYS A 447 -53.68 -4.91 33.95
C LYS A 447 -54.54 -6.18 33.86
N VAL A 448 -55.83 -6.00 33.60
CA VAL A 448 -56.85 -7.06 33.61
C VAL A 448 -56.74 -7.97 32.38
N LEU A 449 -56.63 -9.30 32.63
CA LEU A 449 -57.25 -10.38 31.85
C LEU A 449 -57.25 -11.75 32.59
N SER A 450 -56.52 -11.90 33.71
CA SER A 450 -56.58 -13.11 34.56
C SER A 450 -56.73 -12.73 36.04
N ARG A 451 -57.87 -13.08 36.66
CA ARG A 451 -58.25 -12.72 38.04
C ARG A 451 -57.45 -13.44 39.14
N THR A 452 -56.44 -14.23 38.81
CA THR A 452 -55.87 -15.26 39.71
C THR A 452 -54.38 -15.10 40.07
N ILE A 453 -53.72 -13.97 39.77
CA ILE A 453 -52.26 -13.82 39.98
C ILE A 453 -51.90 -12.46 40.63
N ARG A 454 -52.47 -12.16 41.81
CA ARG A 454 -52.02 -11.02 42.62
C ARG A 454 -51.02 -11.50 43.66
N ASP A 455 -49.79 -10.98 43.62
CA ASP A 455 -48.74 -11.27 44.58
C ASP A 455 -47.97 -9.99 44.92
N GLU A 456 -48.17 -9.48 46.14
CA GLU A 456 -47.58 -8.22 46.59
C GLU A 456 -46.06 -8.31 46.78
N ASN A 457 -45.53 -9.51 47.07
CA ASN A 457 -44.09 -9.72 47.23
C ASN A 457 -43.39 -9.64 45.87
N LEU A 458 -43.93 -10.33 44.85
CA LEU A 458 -43.38 -10.26 43.49
C LEU A 458 -43.51 -8.85 42.90
N GLN A 459 -44.61 -8.16 43.16
CA GLN A 459 -44.79 -6.77 42.75
C GLN A 459 -43.67 -5.86 43.29
N GLN A 460 -43.43 -5.90 44.62
CA GLN A 460 -42.38 -5.09 45.25
C GLN A 460 -40.99 -5.49 44.75
N TRP A 461 -40.75 -6.78 44.55
CA TRP A 461 -39.48 -7.29 44.04
C TRP A 461 -39.17 -6.77 42.64
N PHE A 462 -40.11 -6.85 41.69
CA PHE A 462 -39.92 -6.31 40.34
C PHE A 462 -39.76 -4.77 40.33
N SER A 463 -40.46 -4.05 41.23
CA SER A 463 -40.25 -2.61 41.40
C SER A 463 -38.86 -2.27 41.92
N GLN A 464 -38.34 -3.06 42.87
CA GLN A 464 -36.97 -2.90 43.38
C GLN A 464 -35.94 -3.19 42.27
N MET A 465 -36.11 -4.28 41.52
CA MET A 465 -35.25 -4.58 40.36
C MET A 465 -35.27 -3.47 39.31
N CYS A 466 -36.43 -2.88 39.02
CA CYS A 466 -36.54 -1.71 38.15
C CYS A 466 -35.72 -0.52 38.67
N SER A 467 -35.77 -0.25 39.98
CA SER A 467 -34.97 0.82 40.59
C SER A 467 -33.47 0.53 40.52
N GLU A 468 -33.06 -0.73 40.69
CA GLU A 468 -31.66 -1.15 40.54
C GLU A 468 -31.17 -1.00 39.09
N VAL A 469 -31.98 -1.42 38.11
CA VAL A 469 -31.70 -1.21 36.67
C VAL A 469 -31.55 0.27 36.36
N ASN A 470 -32.44 1.12 36.87
CA ASN A 470 -32.37 2.57 36.67
C ASN A 470 -31.12 3.21 37.32
N SER A 471 -30.61 2.61 38.40
CA SER A 471 -29.39 3.05 39.10
C SER A 471 -28.09 2.67 38.37
N LEU A 472 -28.15 1.84 37.33
CA LEU A 472 -26.97 1.47 36.54
C LEU A 472 -26.40 2.72 35.87
N ASP A 473 -25.09 2.93 36.02
CA ASP A 473 -24.37 4.02 35.38
C ASP A 473 -23.45 3.47 34.28
N TYR A 474 -23.46 4.13 33.13
CA TYR A 474 -22.60 3.81 32.00
C TYR A 474 -21.13 4.18 32.28
N SER A 475 -20.90 5.23 33.08
CA SER A 475 -19.54 5.72 33.38
C SER A 475 -18.69 4.69 34.15
N GLU A 476 -19.34 3.88 34.99
CA GLU A 476 -18.71 2.83 35.78
C GLU A 476 -18.92 1.43 35.15
N ALA A 477 -18.40 1.22 33.94
CA ALA A 477 -18.64 -0.02 33.16
C ALA A 477 -18.40 -1.33 33.94
N VAL A 478 -17.39 -1.39 34.82
CA VAL A 478 -17.06 -2.59 35.60
C VAL A 478 -18.05 -2.86 36.72
N THR A 479 -18.48 -1.84 37.47
CA THR A 479 -19.44 -2.00 38.56
C THR A 479 -20.84 -2.26 38.00
N ALA A 480 -21.21 -1.54 36.92
CA ALA A 480 -22.44 -1.77 36.18
C ALA A 480 -22.50 -3.18 35.61
N GLY A 481 -21.41 -3.68 35.00
CA GLY A 481 -21.35 -5.05 34.48
C GLY A 481 -21.58 -6.12 35.56
N ARG A 482 -20.99 -5.96 36.75
CA ARG A 482 -21.22 -6.87 37.88
C ARG A 482 -22.67 -6.83 38.38
N LYS A 483 -23.24 -5.63 38.54
CA LYS A 483 -24.65 -5.46 38.95
C LYS A 483 -25.61 -6.09 37.93
N ILE A 484 -25.38 -5.88 36.63
CA ILE A 484 -26.18 -6.49 35.57
C ILE A 484 -26.11 -8.02 35.65
N GLN A 485 -24.94 -8.60 35.89
CA GLN A 485 -24.79 -10.04 36.05
C GLN A 485 -25.60 -10.57 37.25
N HIS A 486 -25.59 -9.85 38.38
CA HIS A 486 -26.42 -10.19 39.55
C HIS A 486 -27.92 -10.15 39.22
N ILE A 487 -28.38 -9.14 38.48
CA ILE A 487 -29.79 -9.02 38.07
C ILE A 487 -30.16 -10.18 37.12
N ILE A 488 -29.30 -10.57 36.18
CA ILE A 488 -29.53 -11.71 35.30
C ILE A 488 -29.73 -13.00 36.10
N THR A 489 -28.82 -13.29 37.04
CA THR A 489 -28.92 -14.48 37.90
C THR A 489 -30.19 -14.46 38.74
N ALA A 490 -30.54 -13.29 39.30
CA ALA A 490 -31.77 -13.15 40.09
C ALA A 490 -33.02 -13.42 39.22
N LEU A 491 -33.08 -12.93 37.98
CA LEU A 491 -34.18 -13.19 37.05
C LEU A 491 -34.27 -14.66 36.62
N GLU A 492 -33.14 -15.36 36.51
CA GLU A 492 -33.10 -16.81 36.24
C GLU A 492 -33.68 -17.62 37.42
N GLU A 493 -33.30 -17.26 38.65
CA GLU A 493 -33.82 -17.93 39.86
C GLU A 493 -35.34 -17.74 40.01
N VAL A 494 -35.84 -16.54 39.73
CA VAL A 494 -37.27 -16.21 39.81
C VAL A 494 -38.10 -16.98 38.77
N GLU A 495 -37.53 -17.38 37.63
CA GLU A 495 -38.22 -18.21 36.63
C GLU A 495 -38.64 -19.59 37.17
N HIS A 496 -37.97 -20.09 38.22
CA HIS A 496 -38.28 -21.39 38.83
C HIS A 496 -39.49 -21.38 39.77
N PHE A 497 -40.04 -20.22 40.12
CA PHE A 497 -41.23 -20.16 40.97
C PHE A 497 -42.47 -20.71 40.25
N HIS A 498 -43.25 -21.56 40.93
CA HIS A 498 -44.43 -22.22 40.35
C HIS A 498 -45.47 -21.24 39.77
N GLN A 499 -45.65 -20.07 40.38
CA GLN A 499 -46.57 -19.03 39.91
C GLN A 499 -46.13 -18.41 38.56
N ILE A 500 -44.82 -18.39 38.28
CA ILE A 500 -44.22 -17.82 37.07
C ILE A 500 -44.11 -18.89 35.98
N GLN A 501 -43.86 -20.15 36.37
CA GLN A 501 -43.84 -21.28 35.45
C GLN A 501 -45.14 -21.46 34.65
N GLY A 502 -46.28 -21.13 35.26
CA GLY A 502 -47.61 -21.26 34.67
C GLY A 502 -48.00 -20.15 33.68
N SER A 503 -47.26 -19.03 33.62
CA SER A 503 -47.56 -17.89 32.75
C SER A 503 -46.54 -17.76 31.62
N LEU A 504 -46.95 -18.09 30.39
CA LEU A 504 -46.10 -17.95 29.21
C LEU A 504 -45.67 -16.49 28.97
N GLN A 505 -46.57 -15.54 29.25
CA GLN A 505 -46.30 -14.11 29.09
C GLN A 505 -45.19 -13.65 30.04
N THR A 506 -45.24 -14.05 31.31
CA THR A 506 -44.21 -13.70 32.31
C THR A 506 -42.85 -14.26 31.92
N LYS A 507 -42.79 -15.51 31.42
CA LYS A 507 -41.56 -16.11 30.89
C LYS A 507 -40.98 -15.35 29.69
N GLN A 508 -41.84 -14.89 28.79
CA GLN A 508 -41.41 -14.12 27.62
C GLN A 508 -40.77 -12.80 28.05
N TYR A 509 -41.41 -12.03 28.94
CA TYR A 509 -40.86 -10.78 29.48
C TYR A 509 -39.56 -10.99 30.27
N LEU A 510 -39.46 -12.07 31.06
CA LEU A 510 -38.22 -12.41 31.77
C LEU A 510 -37.09 -12.76 30.78
N SER A 511 -37.39 -13.54 29.74
CA SER A 511 -36.43 -13.86 28.70
C SER A 511 -35.97 -12.63 27.93
N GLU A 512 -36.89 -11.73 27.60
CA GLU A 512 -36.61 -10.47 26.91
C GLU A 512 -35.72 -9.55 27.77
N ALA A 513 -36.05 -9.38 29.06
CA ALA A 513 -35.24 -8.61 29.99
C ALA A 513 -33.82 -9.17 30.13
N ARG A 514 -33.65 -10.50 30.27
CA ARG A 514 -32.32 -11.12 30.32
C ARG A 514 -31.53 -10.91 29.03
N MET A 515 -32.18 -11.04 27.86
CA MET A 515 -31.55 -10.83 26.57
C MET A 515 -31.01 -9.39 26.45
N GLN A 516 -31.82 -8.41 26.84
CA GLN A 516 -31.42 -7.00 26.85
C GLN A 516 -30.31 -6.71 27.88
N LEU A 517 -30.36 -7.32 29.07
CA LEU A 517 -29.27 -7.22 30.06
C LEU A 517 -27.95 -7.82 29.54
N GLN A 518 -28.00 -8.96 28.84
CA GLN A 518 -26.83 -9.54 28.18
C GLN A 518 -26.30 -8.63 27.06
N GLU A 519 -27.18 -8.01 26.30
CA GLU A 519 -26.82 -7.02 25.28
C GLU A 519 -26.13 -5.78 25.90
N MET A 520 -26.60 -5.31 27.06
CA MET A 520 -25.93 -4.24 27.80
C MET A 520 -24.49 -4.62 28.19
N ILE A 521 -24.25 -5.84 28.68
CA ILE A 521 -22.89 -6.32 28.99
C ILE A 521 -22.02 -6.36 27.73
N ARG A 522 -22.54 -6.89 26.62
CA ARG A 522 -21.80 -6.97 25.34
C ARG A 522 -21.44 -5.59 24.81
N THR A 523 -22.38 -4.65 24.85
CA THR A 523 -22.16 -3.25 24.46
C THR A 523 -21.07 -2.60 25.32
N LEU A 524 -21.04 -2.84 26.64
CA LEU A 524 -20.00 -2.33 27.54
C LEU A 524 -18.59 -2.85 27.17
N ASN A 525 -18.49 -4.11 26.73
CA ASN A 525 -17.24 -4.76 26.32
C ASN A 525 -16.67 -4.28 24.98
N VAL A 526 -17.40 -3.48 24.21
CA VAL A 526 -16.89 -2.88 22.97
C VAL A 526 -15.84 -1.81 23.33
N GLN A 527 -14.59 -1.99 22.92
CA GLN A 527 -13.46 -1.13 23.30
C GLN A 527 -12.70 -0.62 22.08
N GLU A 528 -12.19 0.61 22.15
CA GLU A 528 -11.32 1.19 21.11
C GLU A 528 -10.03 0.38 20.92
N SER A 529 -9.53 -0.26 21.97
CA SER A 529 -8.37 -1.18 21.94
C SER A 529 -8.56 -2.35 20.97
N THR A 530 -9.80 -2.79 20.76
CA THR A 530 -10.12 -3.86 19.79
C THR A 530 -9.98 -3.34 18.36
N LEU A 531 -10.43 -2.11 18.09
CA LEU A 531 -10.23 -1.48 16.79
C LEU A 531 -8.74 -1.24 16.52
N ALA A 532 -7.99 -0.78 17.52
CA ALA A 532 -6.53 -0.66 17.44
C ALA A 532 -5.88 -2.02 17.11
N THR A 533 -6.34 -3.10 17.75
CA THR A 533 -5.88 -4.46 17.45
C THR A 533 -6.17 -4.85 16.00
N ILE A 534 -7.38 -4.58 15.49
CA ILE A 534 -7.73 -4.87 14.09
C ILE A 534 -6.82 -4.08 13.14
N SER A 535 -6.54 -2.81 13.44
CA SER A 535 -5.64 -1.99 12.63
C SER A 535 -4.22 -2.55 12.60
N VAL A 536 -3.66 -2.90 13.75
CA VAL A 536 -2.31 -3.48 13.85
C VAL A 536 -2.19 -4.80 13.09
N ILE A 537 -3.14 -5.74 13.27
CA ILE A 537 -3.07 -7.04 12.60
C ILE A 537 -3.29 -6.93 11.09
N SER A 538 -4.04 -5.91 10.64
CA SER A 538 -4.36 -5.66 9.23
C SER A 538 -3.23 -5.00 8.45
N ASP A 539 -2.14 -4.58 9.11
CA ASP A 539 -1.00 -3.94 8.45
C ASP A 539 -0.46 -4.78 7.28
N CYS A 540 -0.43 -4.16 6.11
CA CYS A 540 -0.05 -4.77 4.83
C CYS A 540 1.10 -3.99 4.17
N SER A 541 1.78 -3.11 4.91
CA SER A 541 2.93 -2.33 4.44
C SER A 541 4.04 -3.21 3.86
N TYR A 542 4.21 -4.42 4.41
CA TYR A 542 5.17 -5.42 3.93
C TYR A 542 4.89 -5.93 2.52
N SER A 543 3.62 -5.89 2.06
CA SER A 543 3.24 -6.42 0.75
C SER A 543 3.41 -5.41 -0.38
N TRP A 544 3.72 -4.16 -0.04
CA TRP A 544 4.09 -3.15 -1.03
C TRP A 544 5.27 -3.66 -1.86
N GLY A 545 5.34 -3.36 -3.16
CA GLY A 545 6.36 -3.94 -4.05
C GLY A 545 6.21 -5.43 -4.38
N LEU A 546 5.52 -6.22 -3.56
CA LEU A 546 5.23 -7.66 -3.80
C LEU A 546 3.94 -7.85 -4.59
N ILE A 547 2.96 -6.99 -4.33
CA ILE A 547 1.63 -7.08 -4.96
C ILE A 547 1.67 -6.87 -6.47
N GLY A 548 2.73 -6.23 -6.98
CA GLY A 548 2.97 -6.06 -8.42
C GLY A 548 2.99 -7.38 -9.19
N GLU A 549 3.47 -8.46 -8.56
CA GLU A 549 3.53 -9.80 -9.16
C GLU A 549 2.13 -10.41 -9.41
N PHE A 550 1.15 -10.02 -8.59
CA PHE A 550 -0.23 -10.51 -8.71
C PHE A 550 -1.06 -9.70 -9.72
N THR A 551 -0.52 -8.62 -10.28
CA THR A 551 -1.28 -7.71 -11.18
C THR A 551 -1.96 -8.47 -12.32
N LEU A 552 -1.24 -9.36 -13.01
CA LEU A 552 -1.81 -10.14 -14.12
C LEU A 552 -2.90 -11.12 -13.66
N LEU A 553 -2.72 -11.74 -12.49
CA LEU A 553 -3.72 -12.65 -11.91
C LEU A 553 -4.99 -11.89 -11.49
N ILE A 554 -4.81 -10.71 -10.90
CA ILE A 554 -5.91 -9.80 -10.55
C ILE A 554 -6.65 -9.37 -11.81
N GLN A 555 -5.92 -8.93 -12.84
CA GLN A 555 -6.50 -8.52 -14.11
C GLN A 555 -7.30 -9.66 -14.77
N SER A 556 -6.78 -10.89 -14.72
CA SER A 556 -7.50 -12.08 -15.19
C SER A 556 -8.77 -12.37 -14.37
N GLN A 557 -8.74 -12.19 -13.05
CA GLN A 557 -9.94 -12.32 -12.22
C GLN A 557 -11.00 -11.28 -12.56
N ILE A 558 -10.61 -10.02 -12.78
CA ILE A 558 -11.54 -8.95 -13.21
C ILE A 558 -12.18 -9.29 -14.56
N GLN A 559 -11.42 -9.86 -15.50
CA GLN A 559 -11.93 -10.27 -16.80
C GLN A 559 -13.00 -11.38 -16.71
N ASN A 560 -12.85 -12.26 -15.73
CA ASN A 560 -13.79 -13.36 -15.48
C ASN A 560 -15.02 -12.90 -14.67
N ASP A 561 -14.80 -12.10 -13.63
CA ASP A 561 -15.85 -11.52 -12.78
C ASP A 561 -15.57 -10.02 -12.51
N PRO A 562 -16.25 -9.11 -13.21
CA PRO A 562 -16.08 -7.67 -13.02
C PRO A 562 -16.47 -7.15 -11.62
N PHE A 563 -17.27 -7.90 -10.85
CA PHE A 563 -17.63 -7.50 -9.48
C PHE A 563 -16.49 -7.72 -8.48
N THR A 564 -15.41 -8.41 -8.87
CA THR A 564 -14.17 -8.52 -8.10
C THR A 564 -13.57 -7.16 -7.75
N VAL A 565 -13.88 -6.11 -8.52
CA VAL A 565 -13.48 -4.72 -8.25
C VAL A 565 -13.90 -4.25 -6.85
N SER A 566 -15.05 -4.71 -6.33
CA SER A 566 -15.48 -4.41 -4.95
C SER A 566 -14.54 -5.00 -3.88
N LYS A 567 -14.03 -6.22 -4.10
CA LYS A 567 -13.03 -6.83 -3.21
C LYS A 567 -11.68 -6.13 -3.35
N LEU A 568 -11.32 -5.71 -4.57
CA LEU A 568 -10.10 -4.95 -4.82
C LEU A 568 -10.10 -3.59 -4.14
N GLN A 569 -11.26 -2.93 -4.05
CA GLN A 569 -11.41 -1.71 -3.26
C GLN A 569 -10.97 -1.93 -1.80
N CYS A 570 -11.38 -3.05 -1.19
CA CYS A 570 -10.97 -3.39 0.17
C CYS A 570 -9.46 -3.65 0.26
N LEU A 571 -8.88 -4.32 -0.73
CA LEU A 571 -7.43 -4.52 -0.83
C LEU A 571 -6.67 -3.20 -0.95
N PHE A 572 -7.14 -2.26 -1.78
CA PHE A 572 -6.51 -0.94 -1.93
C PHE A 572 -6.53 -0.15 -0.63
N LEU A 573 -7.62 -0.22 0.13
CA LEU A 573 -7.72 0.37 1.46
C LEU A 573 -6.79 -0.33 2.47
N LYS A 574 -6.57 -1.64 2.35
CA LYS A 574 -5.59 -2.37 3.17
C LYS A 574 -4.15 -1.95 2.83
N LEU A 575 -3.83 -1.77 1.54
CA LEU A 575 -2.50 -1.31 1.08
C LEU A 575 -2.17 0.11 1.53
N ARG A 576 -3.16 0.94 1.87
CA ARG A 576 -2.96 2.25 2.48
C ARG A 576 -2.09 2.20 3.75
N SER A 577 -2.05 1.09 4.46
CA SER A 577 -1.19 0.92 5.64
C SER A 577 0.30 1.26 5.40
N VAL A 578 0.77 1.20 4.14
CA VAL A 578 2.12 1.64 3.74
C VAL A 578 2.45 3.08 4.16
N MET A 579 1.47 3.99 4.20
CA MET A 579 1.72 5.40 4.52
C MET A 579 1.45 5.77 5.99
N ASP A 580 0.89 4.87 6.80
CA ASP A 580 0.44 5.21 8.14
C ASP A 580 1.60 5.64 9.06
N ILE A 581 2.69 4.86 9.12
CA ILE A 581 3.85 5.15 9.99
C ILE A 581 4.60 6.42 9.55
N PRO A 582 4.96 6.62 8.26
CA PRO A 582 5.62 7.84 7.82
C PRO A 582 4.79 9.10 8.10
N LEU A 583 3.49 9.05 7.82
CA LEU A 583 2.60 10.20 8.01
C LEU A 583 2.30 10.47 9.48
N LEU A 584 2.24 9.44 10.33
CA LEU A 584 2.05 9.62 11.77
C LEU A 584 3.15 10.51 12.37
N ARG A 585 4.42 10.25 12.05
CA ARG A 585 5.55 11.02 12.60
C ARG A 585 5.59 12.45 12.08
N LEU A 586 5.26 12.67 10.81
CA LEU A 586 5.13 14.00 10.21
C LEU A 586 3.98 14.81 10.81
N TYR A 587 2.85 14.14 11.09
CA TYR A 587 1.70 14.76 11.74
C TYR A 587 2.02 15.16 13.18
N GLN A 588 2.65 14.26 13.94
CA GLN A 588 3.07 14.53 15.32
C GLN A 588 4.08 15.69 15.39
N SER A 589 4.97 15.83 14.41
CA SER A 589 5.96 16.91 14.36
C SER A 589 5.42 18.23 13.79
N GLN A 590 4.19 18.25 13.27
CA GLN A 590 3.62 19.37 12.51
C GLN A 590 4.53 19.85 11.36
N SER A 591 5.16 18.89 10.66
CA SER A 591 6.08 19.20 9.56
C SER A 591 5.36 19.83 8.37
N ALA A 592 6.02 20.81 7.73
CA ALA A 592 5.57 21.40 6.47
C ALA A 592 5.60 20.39 5.30
N ASP A 593 6.35 19.29 5.42
CA ASP A 593 6.49 18.27 4.38
C ASP A 593 5.33 17.26 4.38
N LEU A 594 4.40 17.32 5.35
CA LEU A 594 3.32 16.35 5.50
C LEU A 594 2.50 16.18 4.21
N ASP A 595 2.10 17.28 3.59
CA ASP A 595 1.30 17.25 2.36
C ASP A 595 2.08 16.65 1.19
N SER A 596 3.36 17.04 1.03
CA SER A 596 4.20 16.54 -0.05
C SER A 596 4.46 15.03 0.07
N VAL A 597 4.73 14.55 1.28
CA VAL A 597 4.98 13.11 1.54
C VAL A 597 3.69 12.32 1.37
N SER A 598 2.56 12.85 1.86
CA SER A 598 1.24 12.24 1.67
C SER A 598 0.88 12.13 0.19
N GLU A 599 1.11 13.18 -0.60
CA GLU A 599 0.88 13.18 -2.04
C GLU A 599 1.73 12.13 -2.75
N TYR A 600 3.01 11.99 -2.41
CA TYR A 600 3.88 10.98 -3.00
C TYR A 600 3.35 9.56 -2.81
N TYR A 601 3.14 9.13 -1.56
CA TYR A 601 2.67 7.77 -1.30
C TYR A 601 1.25 7.53 -1.84
N SER A 602 0.38 8.55 -1.81
CA SER A 602 -0.98 8.45 -2.38
C SER A 602 -0.94 8.27 -3.90
N SER A 603 -0.05 8.99 -4.59
CA SER A 603 0.15 8.90 -6.04
C SER A 603 0.65 7.53 -6.46
N GLU A 604 1.61 6.96 -5.73
CA GLU A 604 2.15 5.62 -5.99
C GLU A 604 1.06 4.54 -5.86
N LEU A 605 0.23 4.61 -4.82
CA LEU A 605 -0.89 3.67 -4.64
C LEU A 605 -1.94 3.84 -5.73
N ILE A 606 -2.25 5.07 -6.14
CA ILE A 606 -3.22 5.33 -7.22
C ILE A 606 -2.68 4.90 -8.58
N ASN A 607 -1.40 5.08 -8.85
CA ASN A 607 -0.76 4.58 -10.08
C ASN A 607 -0.89 3.06 -10.17
N TYR A 608 -0.70 2.36 -9.05
CA TYR A 608 -0.94 0.92 -8.98
C TYR A 608 -2.42 0.56 -9.23
N VAL A 609 -3.37 1.24 -8.58
CA VAL A 609 -4.82 1.03 -8.78
C VAL A 609 -5.21 1.25 -10.24
N ARG A 610 -4.73 2.33 -10.86
CA ARG A 610 -4.96 2.65 -12.27
C ARG A 610 -4.43 1.55 -13.19
N ASN A 611 -3.23 1.05 -12.95
CA ASN A 611 -2.65 -0.06 -13.71
C ASN A 611 -3.50 -1.35 -13.60
N VAL A 612 -3.95 -1.70 -12.39
CA VAL A 612 -4.81 -2.88 -12.18
C VAL A 612 -6.15 -2.72 -12.92
N LEU A 613 -6.80 -1.55 -12.81
CA LEU A 613 -8.13 -1.32 -13.38
C LEU A 613 -8.12 -1.01 -14.88
N GLU A 614 -6.96 -0.71 -15.48
CA GLU A 614 -6.82 -0.48 -16.93
C GLU A 614 -7.29 -1.67 -17.78
N ILE A 615 -7.29 -2.88 -17.21
CA ILE A 615 -7.79 -4.06 -17.91
C ILE A 615 -9.28 -3.97 -18.25
N VAL A 616 -10.07 -3.21 -17.47
CA VAL A 616 -11.51 -3.11 -17.71
C VAL A 616 -11.82 -2.37 -19.01
N PRO A 617 -11.38 -1.11 -19.23
CA PRO A 617 -11.58 -0.45 -20.51
C PRO A 617 -10.93 -1.24 -21.65
N ALA A 618 -9.73 -1.82 -21.46
CA ALA A 618 -9.11 -2.67 -22.48
C ALA A 618 -9.99 -3.86 -22.90
N SER A 619 -10.61 -4.54 -21.92
CA SER A 619 -11.50 -5.67 -22.17
C SER A 619 -12.81 -5.24 -22.84
N MET A 620 -13.36 -4.09 -22.44
CA MET A 620 -14.55 -3.51 -23.06
C MET A 620 -14.31 -3.19 -24.55
N PHE A 621 -13.19 -2.53 -24.88
CA PHE A 621 -12.78 -2.25 -26.27
C PHE A 621 -12.55 -3.53 -27.06
N THR A 622 -11.88 -4.53 -26.49
CA THR A 622 -11.63 -5.83 -27.15
C THR A 622 -12.94 -6.54 -27.52
N ILE A 623 -13.92 -6.56 -26.60
CA ILE A 623 -15.23 -7.17 -26.81
C ILE A 623 -15.99 -6.46 -27.94
N LEU A 624 -15.98 -5.12 -27.94
CA LEU A 624 -16.72 -4.34 -28.93
C LEU A 624 -16.06 -4.37 -30.29
N ASN A 625 -14.75 -4.16 -30.38
CA ASN A 625 -14.04 -4.12 -31.66
C ASN A 625 -14.02 -5.48 -32.36
N GLY A 626 -14.03 -6.59 -31.62
CA GLY A 626 -14.19 -7.92 -32.20
C GLY A 626 -15.54 -8.07 -32.90
N VAL A 627 -16.61 -7.62 -32.26
CA VAL A 627 -17.99 -7.77 -32.77
C VAL A 627 -18.33 -6.74 -33.83
N ILE A 628 -17.87 -5.50 -33.68
CA ILE A 628 -18.13 -4.40 -34.61
C ILE A 628 -17.43 -4.62 -35.95
N LYS A 629 -16.19 -5.12 -35.97
CA LYS A 629 -15.48 -5.43 -37.23
C LYS A 629 -16.15 -6.54 -38.03
N GLU A 630 -16.65 -7.58 -37.36
CA GLU A 630 -17.34 -8.69 -38.01
C GLU A 630 -18.77 -8.33 -38.44
N GLN A 631 -19.42 -7.40 -37.73
CA GLN A 631 -20.84 -7.11 -37.94
C GLN A 631 -21.10 -5.85 -38.75
N MET A 632 -20.24 -4.83 -38.77
CA MET A 632 -20.45 -3.66 -39.64
C MET A 632 -20.24 -3.95 -41.11
N MET A 633 -19.52 -5.01 -41.46
CA MET A 633 -19.47 -5.52 -42.82
C MET A 633 -20.74 -6.30 -43.21
N ASN A 634 -21.49 -6.80 -42.22
CA ASN A 634 -22.56 -7.78 -42.43
C ASN A 634 -23.97 -7.31 -42.00
N LEU A 635 -24.14 -6.31 -41.13
CA LEU A 635 -25.43 -5.76 -40.73
C LEU A 635 -25.80 -4.62 -41.70
N SER A 636 -26.69 -4.94 -42.64
CA SER A 636 -27.28 -3.96 -43.56
C SER A 636 -28.33 -3.12 -42.84
N GLU A 637 -28.33 -1.80 -43.05
CA GLU A 637 -29.41 -0.92 -42.61
C GLU A 637 -30.76 -1.44 -43.15
N ILE A 638 -31.78 -1.49 -42.29
CA ILE A 638 -33.11 -1.97 -42.69
C ILE A 638 -33.73 -0.90 -43.59
N PRO A 639 -34.06 -1.20 -44.86
CA PRO A 639 -34.70 -0.23 -45.74
C PRO A 639 -36.11 0.10 -45.23
N GLY A 640 -36.57 1.34 -45.47
CA GLY A 640 -37.90 1.78 -45.01
C GLY A 640 -39.08 0.98 -45.59
N ARG A 641 -38.87 0.18 -46.65
CA ARG A 641 -39.82 -0.79 -47.22
C ARG A 641 -39.06 -2.00 -47.78
N PHE A 642 -39.51 -3.22 -47.49
CA PHE A 642 -38.99 -4.47 -48.04
C PHE A 642 -40.08 -5.54 -48.08
N GLU A 643 -39.86 -6.58 -48.90
CA GLU A 643 -40.78 -7.71 -49.01
C GLU A 643 -40.79 -8.54 -47.72
N LYS A 644 -41.98 -9.01 -47.31
CA LYS A 644 -42.17 -9.77 -46.06
C LYS A 644 -41.29 -11.02 -46.00
N ASP A 645 -41.04 -11.66 -47.15
CA ASP A 645 -40.24 -12.87 -47.25
C ASP A 645 -38.74 -12.60 -47.00
N SER A 646 -38.25 -11.40 -47.33
CA SER A 646 -36.88 -10.97 -47.06
C SER A 646 -36.63 -10.57 -45.60
N LEU A 647 -37.67 -10.51 -44.75
CA LEU A 647 -37.55 -10.11 -43.34
C LEU A 647 -36.52 -10.95 -42.59
N LYS A 648 -36.46 -12.26 -42.87
CA LYS A 648 -35.53 -13.16 -42.17
C LYS A 648 -34.07 -12.89 -42.54
N ASP A 649 -33.82 -12.48 -43.79
CA ASP A 649 -32.50 -12.14 -44.30
C ASP A 649 -32.00 -10.78 -43.79
N TYR A 650 -32.93 -9.83 -43.57
CA TYR A 650 -32.61 -8.55 -42.92
C TYR A 650 -32.55 -8.63 -41.39
N ALA A 651 -33.21 -9.64 -40.79
CA ALA A 651 -33.24 -9.80 -39.34
C ALA A 651 -31.88 -10.19 -38.75
N LYS A 652 -31.06 -10.97 -39.47
CA LYS A 652 -29.68 -11.34 -39.08
C LYS A 652 -29.58 -11.69 -37.59
N LEU A 653 -30.38 -12.69 -37.20
CA LEU A 653 -30.66 -12.98 -35.79
C LEU A 653 -29.41 -13.44 -35.03
N ASP A 654 -28.54 -14.22 -35.67
CA ASP A 654 -27.31 -14.73 -35.05
C ASP A 654 -26.31 -13.60 -34.78
N GLU A 655 -26.16 -12.67 -35.74
CA GLU A 655 -25.33 -11.47 -35.59
C GLU A 655 -25.90 -10.55 -34.51
N ARG A 656 -27.21 -10.28 -34.51
CA ARG A 656 -27.84 -9.46 -33.46
C ARG A 656 -27.74 -10.10 -32.08
N TYR A 657 -27.82 -11.42 -31.98
CA TYR A 657 -27.60 -12.14 -30.73
C TYR A 657 -26.15 -12.00 -30.23
N ALA A 658 -25.18 -12.13 -31.13
CA ALA A 658 -23.76 -11.91 -30.80
C ALA A 658 -23.51 -10.47 -30.34
N LEU A 659 -24.14 -9.47 -30.98
CA LEU A 659 -24.09 -8.07 -30.55
C LEU A 659 -24.67 -7.89 -29.15
N ALA A 660 -25.87 -8.40 -28.91
CA ALA A 660 -26.54 -8.32 -27.61
C ALA A 660 -25.71 -8.99 -26.50
N LYS A 661 -25.06 -10.12 -26.80
CA LYS A 661 -24.15 -10.79 -25.86
C LYS A 661 -22.93 -9.93 -25.54
N ALA A 662 -22.36 -9.26 -26.53
CA ALA A 662 -21.21 -8.39 -26.35
C ALA A 662 -21.55 -7.13 -25.55
N THR A 663 -22.65 -6.46 -25.89
CA THR A 663 -23.12 -5.26 -25.18
C THR A 663 -23.56 -5.57 -23.76
N GLN A 664 -24.19 -6.74 -23.53
CA GLN A 664 -24.48 -7.21 -22.17
C GLN A 664 -23.19 -7.38 -21.36
N ARG A 665 -22.14 -7.98 -21.93
CA ARG A 665 -20.85 -8.11 -21.23
C ARG A 665 -20.25 -6.74 -20.90
N VAL A 666 -20.27 -5.79 -21.84
CA VAL A 666 -19.81 -4.41 -21.61
C VAL A 666 -20.60 -3.76 -20.48
N ALA A 667 -21.93 -3.90 -20.47
CA ALA A 667 -22.78 -3.38 -19.39
C ALA A 667 -22.44 -4.00 -18.02
N VAL A 668 -22.11 -5.31 -17.97
CA VAL A 668 -21.66 -5.97 -16.73
C VAL A 668 -20.31 -5.41 -16.26
N PHE A 669 -19.36 -5.13 -17.16
CA PHE A 669 -18.11 -4.45 -16.81
C PHE A 669 -18.35 -3.04 -16.26
N THR A 670 -19.23 -2.25 -16.91
CA THR A 670 -19.62 -0.93 -16.42
C THR A 670 -20.23 -1.02 -15.02
N GLN A 671 -21.18 -1.94 -14.81
CA GLN A 671 -21.80 -2.15 -13.49
C GLN A 671 -20.77 -2.59 -12.43
N GLY A 672 -19.83 -3.46 -12.79
CA GLY A 672 -18.75 -3.91 -11.92
C GLY A 672 -17.90 -2.75 -11.40
N ILE A 673 -17.43 -1.85 -12.29
CA ILE A 673 -16.70 -0.64 -11.85
C ILE A 673 -17.61 0.30 -11.06
N MET A 674 -18.85 0.53 -11.50
CA MET A 674 -19.77 1.43 -10.80
C MET A 674 -20.21 0.93 -9.42
N SER A 675 -20.02 -0.37 -9.13
CA SER A 675 -20.25 -0.94 -7.80
C SER A 675 -19.22 -0.46 -6.77
N MET A 676 -18.05 -0.02 -7.24
CA MET A 676 -17.02 0.58 -6.39
C MET A 676 -17.51 1.92 -5.85
N LYS A 677 -17.34 2.14 -4.55
CA LYS A 677 -17.66 3.43 -3.92
C LYS A 677 -16.55 4.45 -4.16
N ARG A 678 -16.86 5.74 -4.08
CA ARG A 678 -15.82 6.77 -3.97
C ARG A 678 -15.02 6.55 -2.70
N THR A 679 -13.70 6.53 -2.81
CA THR A 679 -12.82 6.19 -1.68
C THR A 679 -11.61 7.09 -1.62
N PHE A 680 -11.30 7.57 -0.41
CA PHE A 680 -10.09 8.32 -0.14
C PHE A 680 -8.90 7.38 0.07
N ILE A 681 -7.89 7.53 -0.77
CA ILE A 681 -6.61 6.85 -0.67
C ILE A 681 -5.56 7.89 -0.30
N GLY A 682 -5.25 7.96 1.00
CA GLY A 682 -4.40 9.02 1.55
C GLY A 682 -5.02 10.40 1.32
N ALA A 683 -4.34 11.27 0.57
CA ALA A 683 -4.80 12.62 0.24
C ALA A 683 -5.69 12.71 -1.00
N ILE A 684 -5.82 11.64 -1.79
CA ILE A 684 -6.47 11.69 -3.10
C ILE A 684 -7.77 10.87 -3.09
N GLU A 685 -8.84 11.45 -3.64
CA GLU A 685 -10.13 10.76 -3.82
C GLU A 685 -10.14 9.98 -5.13
N LEU A 686 -10.46 8.69 -5.02
CA LEU A 686 -10.64 7.81 -6.17
C LEU A 686 -12.11 7.82 -6.61
N ASP A 687 -12.40 8.38 -7.79
CA ASP A 687 -13.72 8.31 -8.44
C ASP A 687 -13.73 7.24 -9.56
N PRO A 688 -14.47 6.13 -9.39
CA PRO A 688 -14.58 5.08 -10.41
C PRO A 688 -15.08 5.56 -11.77
N ARG A 689 -15.90 6.63 -11.80
CA ARG A 689 -16.39 7.22 -13.05
C ARG A 689 -15.27 7.90 -13.82
N GLN A 690 -14.45 8.69 -13.12
CA GLN A 690 -13.30 9.36 -13.72
C GLN A 690 -12.26 8.35 -14.18
N LEU A 691 -11.99 7.32 -13.38
CA LEU A 691 -11.07 6.23 -13.76
C LEU A 691 -11.52 5.51 -15.04
N LEU A 692 -12.81 5.21 -15.17
CA LEU A 692 -13.35 4.57 -16.36
C LEU A 692 -13.21 5.50 -17.57
N GLU A 693 -13.59 6.78 -17.43
CA GLU A 693 -13.44 7.77 -18.51
C GLU A 693 -11.98 7.93 -18.95
N GLU A 694 -11.05 8.11 -18.01
CA GLU A 694 -9.60 8.21 -18.27
C GLU A 694 -9.07 6.96 -18.99
N GLY A 695 -9.51 5.77 -18.56
CA GLY A 695 -9.11 4.51 -19.16
C GLY A 695 -9.65 4.31 -20.57
N ILE A 696 -10.90 4.70 -20.82
CA ILE A 696 -11.52 4.72 -22.17
C ILE A 696 -10.75 5.68 -23.07
N ARG A 697 -10.47 6.89 -22.58
CA ARG A 697 -9.73 7.93 -23.29
C ARG A 697 -8.35 7.42 -23.73
N ARG A 698 -7.60 6.81 -22.81
CA ARG A 698 -6.28 6.23 -23.09
C ARG A 698 -6.34 5.14 -24.17
N LYS A 699 -7.25 4.18 -24.03
CA LYS A 699 -7.39 3.09 -25.02
C LYS A 699 -7.82 3.61 -26.39
N LEU A 700 -8.69 4.61 -26.42
CA LEU A 700 -9.09 5.25 -27.66
C LEU A 700 -7.92 5.95 -28.35
N ALA A 701 -7.10 6.69 -27.60
CA ALA A 701 -5.91 7.36 -28.13
C ALA A 701 -4.90 6.35 -28.70
N GLU A 702 -4.66 5.24 -27.99
CA GLU A 702 -3.80 4.13 -28.46
C GLU A 702 -4.31 3.53 -29.78
N GLU A 703 -5.63 3.32 -29.93
CA GLU A 703 -6.19 2.77 -31.16
C GLU A 703 -6.15 3.74 -32.35
N ILE A 704 -6.35 5.05 -32.10
CA ILE A 704 -6.23 6.09 -33.14
C ILE A 704 -4.76 6.19 -33.60
N ASP A 705 -3.83 6.27 -32.65
CA ASP A 705 -2.39 6.34 -32.93
C ASP A 705 -1.90 5.09 -33.68
N LEU A 706 -2.35 3.89 -33.29
CA LEU A 706 -2.03 2.66 -34.00
C LEU A 706 -2.62 2.62 -35.41
N ALA A 707 -3.84 3.12 -35.61
CA ALA A 707 -4.46 3.24 -36.93
C ALA A 707 -3.66 4.20 -37.84
N LEU A 708 -3.23 5.35 -37.31
CA LEU A 708 -2.39 6.30 -38.01
C LEU A 708 -1.04 5.69 -38.38
N LYS A 709 -0.31 5.13 -37.40
CA LYS A 709 1.01 4.51 -37.60
C LYS A 709 0.99 3.33 -38.56
N LYS A 710 -0.05 2.51 -38.54
CA LYS A 710 -0.17 1.34 -39.43
C LYS A 710 -0.50 1.76 -40.87
N THR A 711 -1.35 2.76 -41.04
CA THR A 711 -1.88 3.13 -42.36
C THR A 711 -0.99 4.13 -43.08
N LEU A 712 -0.38 5.07 -42.35
CA LEU A 712 0.46 6.15 -42.90
C LEU A 712 1.94 5.73 -43.04
N VAL A 713 2.20 4.50 -43.50
CA VAL A 713 3.56 4.05 -43.86
C VAL A 713 3.70 4.08 -45.38
N PHE A 714 4.42 5.05 -45.93
CA PHE A 714 4.57 5.23 -47.38
C PHE A 714 5.80 4.51 -47.90
N SER A 715 5.61 3.50 -48.75
CA SER A 715 6.69 2.64 -49.25
C SER A 715 7.27 3.12 -50.59
N THR A 716 6.43 3.74 -51.42
CA THR A 716 6.74 4.00 -52.84
C THR A 716 6.75 5.47 -53.22
N GLY A 717 6.36 6.39 -52.32
CA GLY A 717 6.39 7.84 -52.57
C GLY A 717 5.50 8.33 -53.74
N GLN A 718 4.56 7.49 -54.19
CA GLN A 718 3.62 7.80 -55.28
C GLN A 718 2.30 8.34 -54.72
N THR A 719 1.60 9.15 -55.51
CA THR A 719 0.31 9.79 -55.13
C THR A 719 -0.83 8.80 -54.99
N ASP A 720 -0.85 7.73 -55.79
CA ASP A 720 -1.92 6.73 -55.77
C ASP A 720 -1.88 5.90 -54.47
N ASP A 721 -0.67 5.67 -53.94
CA ASP A 721 -0.44 5.04 -52.62
C ASP A 721 -0.96 5.91 -51.46
N LEU A 722 -1.08 7.24 -51.66
CA LEU A 722 -1.62 8.16 -50.65
C LEU A 722 -3.15 8.09 -50.59
N GLU A 723 -3.83 8.11 -51.74
CA GLU A 723 -5.30 8.06 -51.79
C GLU A 723 -5.84 6.75 -51.20
N ASP A 724 -5.30 5.60 -51.61
CA ASP A 724 -5.70 4.28 -51.09
C ASP A 724 -5.51 4.18 -49.56
N LYS A 725 -4.40 4.73 -49.05
CA LYS A 725 -4.10 4.73 -47.61
C LYS A 725 -5.01 5.68 -46.83
N LEU A 726 -5.33 6.84 -47.38
CA LEU A 726 -6.26 7.77 -46.74
C LEU A 726 -7.69 7.23 -46.71
N GLU A 727 -8.12 6.51 -47.75
CA GLU A 727 -9.42 5.84 -47.77
C GLU A 727 -9.48 4.71 -46.73
N ALA A 728 -8.43 3.89 -46.64
CA ALA A 728 -8.31 2.87 -45.60
C ALA A 728 -8.32 3.46 -44.18
N LEU A 729 -7.63 4.59 -43.97
CA LEU A 729 -7.62 5.29 -42.69
C LEU A 729 -9.00 5.85 -42.35
N SER A 730 -9.67 6.48 -43.32
CA SER A 730 -11.03 7.02 -43.16
C SER A 730 -12.03 5.93 -42.76
N ALA A 731 -11.96 4.76 -43.39
CA ALA A 731 -12.79 3.61 -43.04
C ALA A 731 -12.52 3.13 -41.60
N SER A 732 -11.24 3.04 -41.21
CA SER A 732 -10.85 2.63 -39.85
C SER A 732 -11.33 3.64 -38.78
N LEU A 733 -11.11 4.94 -38.99
CA LEU A 733 -11.52 5.99 -38.06
C LEU A 733 -13.05 6.10 -37.97
N SER A 734 -13.76 5.91 -39.08
CA SER A 734 -15.22 5.90 -39.11
C SER A 734 -15.79 4.71 -38.32
N SER A 735 -15.19 3.53 -38.44
CA SER A 735 -15.55 2.36 -37.65
C SER A 735 -15.33 2.58 -36.15
N GLN A 736 -14.21 3.19 -35.75
CA GLN A 736 -13.94 3.56 -34.37
C GLN A 736 -14.95 4.59 -33.84
N ARG A 737 -15.28 5.62 -34.63
CA ARG A 737 -16.29 6.62 -34.26
C ARG A 737 -17.65 5.98 -33.99
N GLN A 738 -18.08 5.07 -34.87
CA GLN A 738 -19.34 4.36 -34.73
C GLN A 738 -19.31 3.39 -33.53
N SER A 739 -18.17 2.76 -33.25
CA SER A 739 -17.97 1.97 -32.02
C SER A 739 -18.22 2.80 -30.76
N MET A 740 -17.69 4.02 -30.72
CA MET A 740 -17.91 4.96 -29.61
C MET A 740 -19.36 5.43 -29.49
N GLU A 741 -20.10 5.51 -30.60
CA GLU A 741 -21.53 5.81 -30.61
C GLU A 741 -22.34 4.68 -29.97
N TYR A 742 -22.05 3.42 -30.27
CA TYR A 742 -22.67 2.28 -29.58
C TYR A 742 -22.24 2.18 -28.12
N PHE A 743 -20.97 2.52 -27.83
CA PHE A 743 -20.41 2.42 -26.50
C PHE A 743 -21.12 3.31 -25.48
N GLN A 744 -21.55 4.50 -25.89
CA GLN A 744 -22.18 5.48 -25.00
C GLN A 744 -23.53 5.01 -24.41
N ASP A 745 -24.20 4.05 -25.04
CA ASP A 745 -25.49 3.55 -24.56
C ASP A 745 -25.34 2.58 -23.39
N TYR A 746 -24.17 1.93 -23.28
CA TYR A 746 -23.86 0.91 -22.26
C TYR A 746 -22.88 1.41 -21.19
N VAL A 747 -22.28 2.57 -21.44
CA VAL A 747 -21.30 3.21 -20.58
C VAL A 747 -21.82 4.60 -20.29
N HIS A 748 -21.92 4.98 -19.01
CA HIS A 748 -22.44 6.30 -18.60
C HIS A 748 -21.47 7.46 -18.92
N VAL A 749 -21.00 7.54 -20.16
CA VAL A 749 -19.96 8.44 -20.66
C VAL A 749 -20.31 8.89 -22.08
N HIS A 750 -20.00 10.15 -22.41
CA HIS A 750 -20.27 10.72 -23.74
C HIS A 750 -19.24 10.25 -24.79
N GLY A 751 -19.44 9.06 -25.36
CA GLY A 751 -18.48 8.42 -26.27
C GLY A 751 -18.09 9.25 -27.50
N LEU A 752 -19.06 9.87 -28.19
CA LEU A 752 -18.79 10.72 -29.36
C LEU A 752 -17.97 11.96 -29.03
N LYS A 753 -18.21 12.58 -27.88
CA LYS A 753 -17.45 13.75 -27.40
C LYS A 753 -15.99 13.36 -27.16
N LEU A 754 -15.76 12.24 -26.45
CA LEU A 754 -14.40 11.73 -26.20
C LEU A 754 -13.64 11.45 -27.49
N TRP A 755 -14.29 10.84 -28.49
CA TRP A 755 -13.66 10.56 -29.78
C TRP A 755 -13.19 11.83 -30.49
N GLN A 756 -14.02 12.88 -30.51
CA GLN A 756 -13.67 14.16 -31.12
C GLN A 756 -12.51 14.84 -30.39
N GLU A 757 -12.54 14.85 -29.06
CA GLU A 757 -11.47 15.45 -28.22
C GLU A 757 -10.13 14.74 -28.47
N GLU A 758 -10.09 13.41 -28.38
CA GLU A 758 -8.84 12.66 -28.53
C GLU A 758 -8.27 12.70 -29.94
N TYR A 759 -9.12 12.58 -30.97
CA TYR A 759 -8.68 12.74 -32.35
C TYR A 759 -8.04 14.12 -32.58
N THR A 760 -8.68 15.18 -32.08
CA THR A 760 -8.17 16.56 -32.20
C THR A 760 -6.84 16.73 -31.46
N ASN A 761 -6.72 16.18 -30.24
CA ASN A 761 -5.51 16.22 -29.43
C ASN A 761 -4.33 15.54 -30.15
N ILE A 762 -4.55 14.35 -30.71
CA ILE A 762 -3.51 13.59 -31.43
C ILE A 762 -3.06 14.33 -32.69
N VAL A 763 -4.00 14.89 -33.46
CA VAL A 763 -3.66 15.67 -34.66
C VAL A 763 -2.86 16.91 -34.29
N ASN A 764 -3.27 17.65 -33.27
CA ASN A 764 -2.55 18.85 -32.80
C ASN A 764 -1.15 18.52 -32.28
N HIS A 765 -1.00 17.45 -31.50
CA HIS A 765 0.30 17.03 -31.00
C HIS A 765 1.26 16.66 -32.13
N ASN A 766 0.78 15.91 -33.13
CA ASN A 766 1.60 15.54 -34.28
C ASN A 766 1.95 16.73 -35.18
N THR A 767 1.04 17.70 -35.36
CA THR A 767 1.35 18.92 -36.13
C THR A 767 2.38 19.80 -35.40
N GLU A 768 2.29 19.92 -34.08
CA GLU A 768 3.30 20.61 -33.26
C GLU A 768 4.68 19.94 -33.35
N LEU A 769 4.75 18.60 -33.30
CA LEU A 769 6.00 17.86 -33.47
C LEU A 769 6.62 18.09 -34.86
N VAL A 770 5.81 18.07 -35.92
CA VAL A 770 6.27 18.34 -37.29
C VAL A 770 6.76 19.78 -37.42
N LEU A 771 6.05 20.75 -36.85
CA LEU A 771 6.48 22.15 -36.82
C LEU A 771 7.81 22.28 -36.09
N CYS A 772 7.97 21.68 -34.91
CA CYS A 772 9.24 21.68 -34.18
C CYS A 772 10.36 21.02 -35.01
N PHE A 773 10.13 19.86 -35.61
CA PHE A 773 11.12 19.21 -36.47
C PHE A 773 11.50 20.03 -37.71
N MET A 774 10.54 20.68 -38.35
CA MET A 774 10.75 21.54 -39.51
C MET A 774 11.45 22.85 -39.17
N PHE A 775 11.27 23.40 -37.96
CA PHE A 775 11.93 24.63 -37.54
C PHE A 775 13.35 24.41 -36.99
N PHE A 776 13.65 23.22 -36.43
CA PHE A 776 14.98 22.92 -35.86
C PHE A 776 15.97 22.25 -36.84
N LYS A 777 15.53 21.49 -37.87
CA LYS A 777 16.45 20.92 -38.87
C LYS A 777 17.06 21.85 -39.93
N PRO A 778 16.47 23.00 -40.35
CA PRO A 778 17.03 23.77 -41.45
C PRO A 778 18.24 24.64 -41.06
N LYS A 779 18.66 24.67 -39.78
CA LYS A 779 19.88 25.42 -39.38
C LYS A 779 21.19 24.65 -39.56
N ALA A 780 21.18 23.33 -39.74
CA ALA A 780 22.42 22.54 -39.86
C ALA A 780 22.87 22.23 -41.31
N LYS A 781 22.13 22.64 -42.35
CA LYS A 781 22.50 22.35 -43.76
C LYS A 781 22.59 23.55 -44.70
N ILE A 782 22.40 24.77 -44.22
CA ILE A 782 22.46 25.99 -45.07
C ILE A 782 23.76 26.78 -44.87
N PHE A 783 24.59 26.48 -43.86
CA PHE A 783 25.86 27.17 -43.61
C PHE A 783 27.10 26.51 -44.24
N ASN A 784 26.96 25.76 -45.34
CA ASN A 784 28.10 25.14 -46.02
C ASN A 784 28.01 25.15 -47.56
N ARG A 785 27.45 26.21 -48.13
CA ARG A 785 27.64 26.56 -49.55
C ARG A 785 27.67 28.07 -49.70
N ASP A 786 28.84 28.65 -49.42
CA ASP A 786 29.32 29.89 -50.06
C ASP A 786 30.78 30.14 -49.68
N VAL A 787 31.69 29.23 -50.08
CA VAL A 787 33.10 29.57 -50.34
C VAL A 787 33.64 28.62 -51.42
N ASN A 788 33.48 29.00 -52.69
CA ASN A 788 34.49 28.94 -53.76
C ASN A 788 33.84 29.05 -55.15
N THR A 789 33.99 30.22 -55.76
CA THR A 789 34.20 30.33 -57.20
C THR A 789 35.47 29.58 -57.59
N PHE A 790 35.36 28.72 -58.61
CA PHE A 790 36.35 27.81 -59.21
C PHE A 790 36.63 26.48 -58.50
#